data_AF-A0A414IGV9-F1
#
_entry.id   AF-A0A414IGV9-F1
#
_cell.length_a   1.000
_cell.length_b   1.000
_cell.length_c   1.000
_cell.angle_alpha   90.00
_cell.angle_beta   90.00
_cell.angle_gamma   90.00
#
_symmetry.space_group_name_H-M   'P 1'
#
loop_
_entity.id
_entity.type
_entity.pdbx_description
1 polymer ?
#
loop_
_entity_poly.entity_id
_entity_poly.type
_entity_poly.pdbx_seq_one_letter_code
_entity_poly.pdbx_strand_id
1 'polypeptide(L)'
;MIMAEIYNDILKVQIGRVKASVKADNYFPVAGKDTIQIDAETRWGQTSEWQTQDGSGSTVTTAGNLVKQKDSKSIAISDGGELVQKFIARNNRTETIVSKRIYAMLPQVLPYFTVSASEVVRVGELFVVTVSPEHGYSGGGEMVVKVYRENEDSSPIKTLTEITGRPMSDGTVVFASSFDNASDRGIYDVEVDITDRETGVTFSKRIDKLITVVPALCPKPADTTRGYETITVQAEKRYEIHLWRDVEGSGLNYAEWTAPHGSVETAGYDLIDISMLPTGTTLCIRRDKNEVYPMRMRIKGNVPSGVSSENGTPNFMYEHPLVITHDEEGVFDWPWMSFGAVTFGDNMRNVVLDGYGYNRTGIRFHPSSDDAAINTCIFVSGGASDIEMFGIDIDGTGFAGIMAKTDPAPDTPWFWRGNWVLDNLRIHHCTIQNTAGEGVYLGYYGSGKLKGTNGQGQEVEYYAHLLDHLRLYRVDFLNTGLDSFQVNNAVNVDICHVNTTGSGASKQGGQNYASSSVFDGRMYNCRLLRCNGPIAFCGPLLDEVHIYNNVMEAGRYSGAFVSTLWKSSDDEHIDLDGDGVVDEIGMYIYNNVVKAYSLGSFNTDYSLMKYFMDDNIIITEVGTDKVPNMFTGGKGNVFLKASTNYEYIDELLKVGDSANNNYQPNYNSPLIKSGMAGRTKYDIRGYRNWYKTINRTGPFLGIYKDTTVEDVTVQLTGIAINSGATDTTERTVSVKFDYMGRPTRYRIAELAGLSGIEWVNWAGDTIAFTLSEGYGEKTIYAQIATDDAESGIVSAGISYGGIIQFADAEVKRVCVANWDTDGDGEISIAEAAAVTTIPNNIFKGNALIASFDELKFFTGLVSIADNAFQSCIALENISFPDSLESIGQQAFYNCTSLATVNFPEHMAEIKIHVFWKCAALKIVRLPDGIPTANCLYQSGIEEVYIPDSVTTVSHFTECLSLRKVDIGTGIKTFNQNSFNGDTALAVFIMRAMAPPSYAGWTLPDTFTGTIYVPDEAVDAYKVADGWRKWASRIKPLSEYIA
;
A
#
# COMPACT_ATOMS: atom_id res chain seq x y z
N MET A 1 -28.30 0.84 19.11
CA MET A 1 -29.24 -0.17 18.60
C MET A 1 -28.43 -1.44 18.44
N ILE A 2 -28.63 -2.47 19.26
CA ILE A 2 -27.90 -3.74 19.07
C ILE A 2 -28.42 -4.31 17.74
N MET A 3 -27.56 -4.41 16.73
CA MET A 3 -27.89 -5.08 15.47
C MET A 3 -28.05 -6.58 15.75
N ALA A 4 -29.19 -6.96 16.31
CA ALA A 4 -29.64 -8.34 16.24
C ALA A 4 -29.92 -8.64 14.76
N GLU A 5 -29.38 -9.73 14.23
CA GLU A 5 -29.62 -10.15 12.85
C GLU A 5 -31.11 -10.49 12.68
N ILE A 6 -31.90 -9.51 12.21
CA ILE A 6 -33.31 -9.70 11.87
C ILE A 6 -33.36 -10.37 10.50
N TYR A 7 -33.33 -11.71 10.48
CA TYR A 7 -33.57 -12.46 9.24
C TYR A 7 -35.04 -12.29 8.81
N ASN A 8 -35.25 -11.69 7.63
CA ASN A 8 -36.56 -11.58 6.97
C ASN A 8 -36.79 -12.79 6.05
N ASP A 9 -37.82 -13.59 6.32
CA ASP A 9 -38.09 -14.89 5.68
C ASP A 9 -38.38 -14.83 4.16
N ILE A 10 -37.55 -15.51 3.35
CA ILE A 10 -37.76 -15.64 1.89
C ILE A 10 -38.23 -17.04 1.46
N LEU A 11 -37.93 -18.11 2.21
CA LEU A 11 -38.22 -19.48 1.79
C LEU A 11 -39.71 -19.84 1.99
N LYS A 12 -40.53 -19.53 0.97
CA LYS A 12 -41.96 -19.88 0.89
C LYS A 12 -42.16 -21.00 -0.11
N VAL A 13 -42.31 -22.23 0.35
CA VAL A 13 -42.68 -23.34 -0.53
C VAL A 13 -44.21 -23.34 -0.69
N GLN A 14 -44.70 -23.37 -1.94
CA GLN A 14 -46.13 -23.46 -2.24
C GLN A 14 -46.39 -24.60 -3.23
N ILE A 15 -47.02 -25.68 -2.78
CA ILE A 15 -47.59 -26.71 -3.64
C ILE A 15 -49.12 -26.64 -3.51
N GLY A 16 -49.79 -26.25 -4.60
CA GLY A 16 -51.22 -25.96 -4.60
C GLY A 16 -51.59 -24.76 -3.73
N ARG A 17 -52.40 -24.97 -2.69
CA ARG A 17 -52.84 -23.91 -1.77
C ARG A 17 -52.09 -23.92 -0.43
N VAL A 18 -51.21 -24.87 -0.10
CA VAL A 18 -50.50 -24.83 1.21
C VAL A 18 -49.20 -24.05 1.06
N LYS A 19 -48.90 -23.15 2.01
CA LYS A 19 -47.59 -22.48 2.13
C LYS A 19 -46.92 -22.87 3.44
N ALA A 20 -45.59 -23.02 3.44
CA ALA A 20 -44.81 -23.15 4.66
C ALA A 20 -43.48 -22.39 4.60
N SER A 21 -42.99 -21.92 5.75
CA SER A 21 -41.66 -21.35 5.97
C SER A 21 -41.10 -21.83 7.31
N VAL A 22 -39.77 -21.89 7.42
CA VAL A 22 -39.05 -22.29 8.64
C VAL A 22 -37.84 -21.38 8.82
N LYS A 23 -37.55 -20.99 10.06
CA LYS A 23 -36.39 -20.20 10.46
C LYS A 23 -35.76 -20.81 11.70
N ALA A 24 -34.43 -20.91 11.72
CA ALA A 24 -33.68 -21.20 12.94
C ALA A 24 -33.05 -19.89 13.47
N ASP A 25 -32.97 -19.76 14.78
CA ASP A 25 -32.28 -18.66 15.45
C ASP A 25 -30.74 -18.82 15.44
N ASN A 26 -30.25 -20.07 15.35
CA ASN A 26 -28.84 -20.39 15.27
C ASN A 26 -28.59 -21.60 14.33
N TYR A 27 -27.81 -21.37 13.27
CA TYR A 27 -27.44 -22.40 12.28
C TYR A 27 -26.18 -23.18 12.65
N PHE A 28 -25.46 -22.72 13.67
CA PHE A 28 -24.18 -23.25 14.12
C PHE A 28 -24.16 -23.38 15.66
N PRO A 29 -25.05 -24.19 16.25
CA PRO A 29 -25.11 -24.35 17.72
C PRO A 29 -23.94 -25.18 18.24
N VAL A 30 -23.51 -24.89 19.47
CA VAL A 30 -22.53 -25.69 20.21
C VAL A 30 -23.22 -26.82 20.97
N ALA A 31 -22.87 -28.05 20.64
CA ALA A 31 -23.37 -29.25 21.29
C ALA A 31 -23.11 -29.24 22.80
N GLY A 32 -24.13 -29.63 23.58
CA GLY A 32 -24.11 -29.64 25.04
C GLY A 32 -24.23 -28.27 25.71
N LYS A 33 -24.25 -27.18 24.95
CA LYS A 33 -24.42 -25.80 25.48
C LYS A 33 -25.69 -25.13 24.95
N ASP A 34 -25.88 -25.16 23.64
CA ASP A 34 -26.90 -24.37 22.98
C ASP A 34 -28.22 -25.15 22.82
N THR A 35 -29.32 -24.40 22.88
CA THR A 35 -30.65 -24.85 22.44
C THR A 35 -31.03 -23.99 21.26
N ILE A 36 -31.47 -24.62 20.16
CA ILE A 36 -31.95 -23.88 19.00
C ILE A 36 -33.47 -23.74 19.07
N GLN A 37 -33.96 -22.58 18.67
CA GLN A 37 -35.38 -22.37 18.39
C GLN A 37 -35.60 -22.38 16.88
N ILE A 38 -36.53 -23.23 16.45
CA ILE A 38 -36.99 -23.31 15.08
C ILE A 38 -38.45 -22.88 15.02
N ASP A 39 -38.71 -21.79 14.31
CA ASP A 39 -40.05 -21.28 14.09
C ASP A 39 -40.52 -21.68 12.69
N ALA A 40 -41.75 -22.19 12.60
CA ALA A 40 -42.40 -22.47 11.34
C ALA A 40 -43.75 -21.77 11.23
N GLU A 41 -44.07 -21.36 10.01
CA GLU A 41 -45.38 -20.81 9.67
C GLU A 41 -46.00 -21.61 8.54
N THR A 42 -47.33 -21.75 8.55
CA THR A 42 -48.09 -22.31 7.44
C THR A 42 -49.36 -21.52 7.14
N ARG A 43 -49.67 -21.39 5.85
CA ARG A 43 -50.96 -20.89 5.38
C ARG A 43 -51.73 -22.01 4.68
N TRP A 44 -52.99 -22.18 5.07
CA TRP A 44 -53.91 -23.20 4.54
C TRP A 44 -53.51 -24.67 4.77
N GLY A 45 -52.48 -24.93 5.58
CA GLY A 45 -52.25 -26.23 6.20
C GLY A 45 -53.35 -26.53 7.22
N GLN A 46 -53.85 -27.76 7.23
CA GLN A 46 -54.81 -28.30 8.18
C GLN A 46 -54.13 -29.20 9.22
N THR A 47 -53.05 -29.86 8.84
CA THR A 47 -52.20 -30.68 9.72
C THR A 47 -50.72 -30.39 9.46
N SER A 48 -49.88 -30.66 10.45
CA SER A 48 -48.42 -30.60 10.29
C SER A 48 -47.70 -31.72 11.01
N GLU A 49 -46.42 -31.85 10.66
CA GLU A 49 -45.50 -32.79 11.27
C GLU A 49 -44.11 -32.18 11.31
N TRP A 50 -43.45 -32.40 12.44
CA TRP A 50 -42.04 -32.10 12.62
C TRP A 50 -41.24 -33.39 12.57
N GLN A 51 -40.13 -33.37 11.84
CA GLN A 51 -39.09 -34.38 11.91
C GLN A 51 -37.80 -33.67 12.32
N THR A 52 -37.34 -33.91 13.56
CA THR A 52 -36.22 -33.18 14.14
C THR A 52 -35.09 -34.11 14.57
N GLN A 53 -33.85 -33.64 14.45
CA GLN A 53 -32.64 -34.34 14.87
C GLN A 53 -31.93 -33.53 15.97
N ASP A 54 -31.52 -34.20 17.05
CA ASP A 54 -30.87 -33.56 18.23
C ASP A 54 -29.34 -33.73 18.27
N GLY A 55 -28.76 -34.45 17.32
CA GLY A 55 -27.33 -34.81 17.31
C GLY A 55 -27.09 -36.31 17.46
N SER A 56 -27.99 -37.05 18.12
CA SER A 56 -27.83 -38.50 18.39
C SER A 56 -27.99 -39.40 17.16
N GLY A 57 -28.20 -38.82 15.97
CA GLY A 57 -28.56 -39.51 14.73
C GLY A 57 -30.01 -40.01 14.67
N SER A 58 -30.78 -39.84 15.75
CA SER A 58 -32.20 -40.24 15.81
C SER A 58 -33.11 -39.12 15.32
N THR A 59 -34.00 -39.43 14.38
CA THR A 59 -35.06 -38.50 13.96
C THR A 59 -36.29 -38.72 14.84
N VAL A 60 -36.72 -37.67 15.55
CA VAL A 60 -37.98 -37.67 16.30
C VAL A 60 -39.09 -37.09 15.43
N THR A 61 -40.13 -37.87 15.17
CA THR A 61 -41.31 -37.42 14.44
C THR A 61 -42.43 -37.07 15.41
N THR A 62 -42.88 -35.81 15.37
CA THR A 62 -44.04 -35.35 16.15
C THR A 62 -45.10 -34.81 15.22
N ALA A 63 -46.22 -35.53 15.08
CA ALA A 63 -47.38 -35.08 14.32
C ALA A 63 -48.32 -34.23 15.18
N GLY A 64 -48.93 -33.20 14.59
CA GLY A 64 -49.89 -32.33 15.26
C GLY A 64 -50.97 -31.81 14.33
N ASN A 65 -52.13 -31.47 14.90
CA ASN A 65 -53.13 -30.64 14.22
C ASN A 65 -52.73 -29.18 14.42
N LEU A 66 -52.33 -28.48 13.36
CA LEU A 66 -52.11 -27.03 13.45
C LEU A 66 -53.46 -26.31 13.54
N VAL A 67 -53.85 -25.98 14.76
CA VAL A 67 -54.99 -25.09 15.01
C VAL A 67 -54.59 -23.62 14.77
N LYS A 68 -53.28 -23.31 14.72
CA LYS A 68 -52.70 -21.99 14.48
C LYS A 68 -51.78 -22.01 13.27
N GLN A 69 -51.69 -20.90 12.54
CA GLN A 69 -50.82 -20.74 11.35
C GLN A 69 -49.31 -20.69 11.68
N LYS A 70 -48.91 -20.84 12.95
CA LYS A 70 -47.52 -20.79 13.43
C LYS A 70 -47.27 -21.87 14.48
N ASP A 71 -46.07 -22.44 14.49
CA ASP A 71 -45.59 -23.42 15.45
C ASP A 71 -44.08 -23.22 15.69
N SER A 72 -43.61 -23.53 16.89
CA SER A 72 -42.20 -23.36 17.28
C SER A 72 -41.69 -24.61 18.01
N LYS A 73 -40.44 -24.98 17.75
CA LYS A 73 -39.76 -26.10 18.40
C LYS A 73 -38.43 -25.64 18.99
N SER A 74 -38.23 -25.91 20.27
CA SER A 74 -36.94 -25.81 20.93
C SER A 74 -36.27 -27.18 20.94
N ILE A 75 -35.03 -27.25 20.45
CA ILE A 75 -34.27 -28.50 20.31
C ILE A 75 -32.95 -28.30 21.04
N ALA A 76 -32.73 -29.10 22.10
CA ALA A 76 -31.42 -29.17 22.75
C ALA A 76 -30.47 -29.98 21.87
N ILE A 77 -29.27 -29.46 21.63
CA ILE A 77 -28.27 -30.13 20.77
C ILE A 77 -27.32 -30.92 21.68
N SER A 78 -27.34 -32.24 21.55
CA SER A 78 -26.56 -33.14 22.40
C SER A 78 -25.19 -33.49 21.81
N ASP A 79 -25.09 -33.63 20.49
CA ASP A 79 -23.86 -34.02 19.77
C ASP A 79 -23.63 -33.15 18.53
N GLY A 80 -22.38 -33.10 18.06
CA GLY A 80 -21.99 -32.39 16.83
C GLY A 80 -22.36 -33.16 15.56
N GLY A 81 -22.58 -32.45 14.46
CA GLY A 81 -22.91 -33.04 13.16
C GLY A 81 -23.80 -32.17 12.27
N GLU A 82 -24.11 -32.68 11.08
CA GLU A 82 -25.06 -32.06 10.16
C GLU A 82 -26.47 -32.60 10.45
N LEU A 83 -27.37 -31.72 10.87
CA LEU A 83 -28.71 -32.07 11.30
C LEU A 83 -29.73 -31.50 10.33
N VAL A 84 -30.67 -32.32 9.86
CA VAL A 84 -31.75 -31.91 8.95
C VAL A 84 -33.06 -31.87 9.70
N GLN A 85 -33.62 -30.67 9.82
CA GLN A 85 -34.88 -30.40 10.49
C GLN A 85 -35.96 -30.20 9.42
N LYS A 86 -37.04 -30.98 9.45
CA LYS A 86 -38.13 -30.88 8.46
C LYS A 86 -39.43 -30.47 9.11
N PHE A 87 -40.09 -29.50 8.49
CA PHE A 87 -41.47 -29.14 8.75
C PHE A 87 -42.34 -29.51 7.55
N ILE A 88 -43.39 -30.28 7.80
CA ILE A 88 -44.29 -30.78 6.76
C ILE A 88 -45.68 -30.20 7.04
N ALA A 89 -46.26 -29.50 6.07
CA ALA A 89 -47.60 -28.93 6.16
C ALA A 89 -48.53 -29.56 5.10
N ARG A 90 -49.74 -29.96 5.50
CA ARG A 90 -50.67 -30.73 4.65
C ARG A 90 -52.09 -30.15 4.69
N ASN A 91 -52.83 -30.32 3.60
CA ASN A 91 -54.29 -30.26 3.60
C ASN A 91 -54.86 -31.48 2.86
N ASN A 92 -56.18 -31.57 2.74
CA ASN A 92 -56.85 -32.71 2.06
C ASN A 92 -56.48 -32.92 0.57
N ARG A 93 -55.64 -32.08 -0.05
CA ARG A 93 -55.26 -32.15 -1.47
C ARG A 93 -53.75 -32.10 -1.74
N THR A 94 -52.97 -31.43 -0.90
CA THR A 94 -51.57 -31.10 -1.18
C THR A 94 -50.73 -31.09 0.09
N GLU A 95 -49.46 -31.47 -0.05
CA GLU A 95 -48.41 -31.45 0.98
C GLU A 95 -47.27 -30.51 0.55
N THR A 96 -46.59 -29.90 1.51
CA THR A 96 -45.37 -29.13 1.32
C THR A 96 -44.39 -29.43 2.45
N ILE A 97 -43.11 -29.57 2.11
CA ILE A 97 -42.00 -29.85 3.04
C ILE A 97 -41.03 -28.68 2.98
N VAL A 98 -40.55 -28.25 4.13
CA VAL A 98 -39.45 -27.29 4.28
C VAL A 98 -38.38 -27.94 5.14
N SER A 99 -37.17 -28.06 4.60
CA SER A 99 -35.98 -28.54 5.32
C SER A 99 -35.10 -27.37 5.74
N LYS A 100 -34.50 -27.46 6.93
CA LYS A 100 -33.40 -26.61 7.37
C LYS A 100 -32.23 -27.47 7.84
N ARG A 101 -31.02 -27.14 7.38
CA ARG A 101 -29.78 -27.74 7.87
C ARG A 101 -29.24 -26.91 9.02
N ILE A 102 -28.81 -27.60 10.06
CA ILE A 102 -28.13 -27.05 11.22
C ILE A 102 -26.79 -27.77 11.34
N TYR A 103 -25.72 -27.02 11.54
CA TYR A 103 -24.38 -27.55 11.66
C TYR A 103 -23.95 -27.48 13.13
N ALA A 104 -24.31 -28.52 13.88
CA ALA A 104 -23.94 -28.62 15.29
C ALA A 104 -22.42 -28.79 15.44
N MET A 105 -21.81 -27.93 16.24
CA MET A 105 -20.38 -27.86 16.46
C MET A 105 -20.02 -28.47 17.81
N LEU A 106 -18.83 -29.05 17.93
CA LEU A 106 -18.31 -29.44 19.25
C LEU A 106 -17.79 -28.21 19.99
N PRO A 107 -17.71 -28.20 21.33
CA PRO A 107 -17.05 -27.08 22.03
C PRO A 107 -15.58 -26.91 21.62
N GLN A 108 -15.16 -25.67 21.32
CA GLN A 108 -13.76 -25.29 21.11
C GLN A 108 -13.36 -24.12 22.04
N VAL A 109 -12.09 -24.06 22.41
CA VAL A 109 -11.50 -22.91 23.12
C VAL A 109 -10.98 -21.92 22.09
N LEU A 110 -11.89 -21.21 21.44
CA LEU A 110 -11.54 -20.10 20.54
C LEU A 110 -12.25 -18.83 21.03
N PRO A 111 -11.54 -17.70 21.13
CA PRO A 111 -12.13 -16.44 21.52
C PRO A 111 -12.87 -15.85 20.33
N TYR A 112 -14.05 -16.37 19.99
CA TYR A 112 -14.92 -15.77 18.98
C TYR A 112 -15.80 -14.68 19.62
N PHE A 113 -16.01 -13.55 18.93
CA PHE A 113 -16.64 -12.38 19.55
C PHE A 113 -17.25 -11.38 18.56
N THR A 114 -18.37 -10.78 18.96
CA THR A 114 -18.89 -9.60 18.27
C THR A 114 -18.19 -8.34 18.77
N VAL A 115 -18.07 -7.36 17.87
CA VAL A 115 -17.60 -6.02 18.18
C VAL A 115 -18.68 -5.05 17.75
N SER A 116 -19.01 -4.10 18.62
CA SER A 116 -19.85 -2.96 18.28
C SER A 116 -19.23 -1.69 18.86
N ALA A 117 -19.58 -0.53 18.30
CA ALA A 117 -19.09 0.73 18.81
C ALA A 117 -20.13 1.85 18.72
N SER A 118 -19.86 2.98 19.39
CA SER A 118 -20.49 4.26 19.08
C SER A 118 -20.12 4.66 17.65
N GLU A 119 -21.03 4.47 16.69
CA GLU A 119 -20.70 4.63 15.26
C GLU A 119 -20.50 6.09 14.82
N VAL A 120 -21.23 7.04 15.42
CA VAL A 120 -21.06 8.49 15.17
C VAL A 120 -20.86 9.22 16.48
N VAL A 121 -19.68 9.81 16.63
CA VAL A 121 -19.18 10.40 17.89
C VAL A 121 -18.79 11.84 17.63
N ARG A 122 -19.18 12.78 18.48
CA ARG A 122 -18.72 14.17 18.35
C ARG A 122 -17.35 14.33 18.96
N VAL A 123 -16.54 15.26 18.45
CA VAL A 123 -15.33 15.71 19.15
C VAL A 123 -15.67 16.10 20.59
N GLY A 124 -14.90 15.58 21.55
CA GLY A 124 -15.09 15.73 22.99
C GLY A 124 -16.03 14.72 23.65
N GLU A 125 -16.76 13.91 22.88
CA GLU A 125 -17.61 12.85 23.44
C GLU A 125 -16.83 11.55 23.66
N LEU A 126 -17.27 10.76 24.65
CA LEU A 126 -16.82 9.39 24.81
C LEU A 126 -17.43 8.51 23.71
N PHE A 127 -16.58 7.76 23.02
CA PHE A 127 -16.99 6.60 22.27
C PHE A 127 -16.82 5.35 23.12
N VAL A 128 -17.69 4.37 22.87
CA VAL A 128 -17.65 3.07 23.52
C VAL A 128 -17.40 2.02 22.47
N VAL A 129 -16.49 1.08 22.74
CA VAL A 129 -16.34 -0.17 22.01
C VAL A 129 -16.74 -1.31 22.94
N THR A 130 -17.67 -2.13 22.48
CA THR A 130 -18.18 -3.29 23.22
C THR A 130 -17.70 -4.56 22.53
N VAL A 131 -17.13 -5.47 23.32
CA VAL A 131 -16.67 -6.79 22.86
C VAL A 131 -17.47 -7.84 23.61
N SER A 132 -18.26 -8.63 22.89
CA SER A 132 -19.13 -9.66 23.46
C SER A 132 -18.71 -11.05 22.98
N PRO A 133 -18.41 -11.99 23.89
CA PRO A 133 -18.03 -13.34 23.50
C PRO A 133 -19.19 -14.07 22.82
N GLU A 134 -18.87 -14.95 21.89
CA GLU A 134 -19.83 -15.81 21.19
C GLU A 134 -19.61 -17.29 21.54
N HIS A 135 -20.68 -18.09 21.47
CA HIS A 135 -20.63 -19.57 21.51
C HIS A 135 -19.90 -20.20 22.72
N GLY A 136 -19.90 -19.51 23.86
CA GLY A 136 -19.47 -20.05 25.14
C GLY A 136 -17.96 -20.13 25.34
N TYR A 137 -17.19 -19.20 24.76
CA TYR A 137 -15.82 -18.92 25.19
C TYR A 137 -15.82 -18.51 26.67
N SER A 138 -15.20 -19.33 27.52
CA SER A 138 -15.10 -19.10 28.98
C SER A 138 -13.71 -18.67 29.42
N GLY A 139 -12.76 -18.52 28.48
CA GLY A 139 -11.38 -18.17 28.76
C GLY A 139 -11.25 -16.71 29.19
N GLY A 140 -10.38 -16.44 30.16
CA GLY A 140 -9.97 -15.07 30.45
C GLY A 140 -8.95 -14.64 29.41
N GLY A 141 -9.38 -14.00 28.33
CA GLY A 141 -8.49 -13.47 27.29
C GLY A 141 -7.90 -12.10 27.65
N GLU A 142 -6.69 -11.81 27.18
CA GLU A 142 -6.20 -10.43 27.10
C GLU A 142 -6.78 -9.78 25.84
N MET A 143 -7.45 -8.64 26.01
CA MET A 143 -8.15 -7.95 24.93
C MET A 143 -7.47 -6.61 24.67
N VAL A 144 -7.22 -6.33 23.39
CA VAL A 144 -6.64 -5.07 22.93
C VAL A 144 -7.51 -4.50 21.83
N VAL A 145 -8.03 -3.29 22.04
CA VAL A 145 -8.76 -2.54 21.02
C VAL A 145 -7.81 -1.53 20.38
N LYS A 146 -7.69 -1.56 19.07
CA LYS A 146 -6.87 -0.67 18.26
C LYS A 146 -7.77 0.11 17.32
N VAL A 147 -7.59 1.43 17.29
CA VAL A 147 -8.36 2.33 16.41
C VAL A 147 -7.41 2.90 15.38
N TYR A 148 -7.74 2.74 14.10
CA TYR A 148 -6.93 3.21 12.97
C TYR A 148 -7.70 4.28 12.21
N ARG A 149 -7.01 5.31 11.72
CA ARG A 149 -7.60 6.23 10.75
C ARG A 149 -7.89 5.46 9.46
N GLU A 150 -8.91 5.86 8.70
CA GLU A 150 -9.26 5.15 7.47
C GLU A 150 -8.04 4.95 6.56
N ASN A 151 -7.93 3.76 5.96
CA ASN A 151 -6.84 3.38 5.05
C ASN A 151 -5.44 3.29 5.67
N GLU A 152 -5.30 3.39 6.99
CA GLU A 152 -4.04 3.17 7.70
C GLU A 152 -3.98 1.72 8.23
N ASP A 153 -2.96 0.95 7.84
CA ASP A 153 -2.83 -0.46 8.22
C ASP A 153 -1.74 -0.74 9.25
N SER A 154 -0.83 0.20 9.50
CA SER A 154 0.38 -0.05 10.28
C SER A 154 0.32 0.54 11.69
N SER A 155 -0.35 1.68 11.86
CA SER A 155 -0.18 2.52 13.03
C SER A 155 -1.54 2.91 13.64
N PRO A 156 -1.98 2.25 14.73
CA PRO A 156 -3.20 2.64 15.42
C PRO A 156 -2.99 3.99 16.11
N ILE A 157 -3.98 4.88 15.97
CA ILE A 157 -4.00 6.18 16.63
C ILE A 157 -4.40 6.09 18.11
N LYS A 158 -5.09 5.00 18.49
CA LYS A 158 -5.44 4.67 19.88
C LYS A 158 -5.28 3.17 20.10
N THR A 159 -4.77 2.80 21.27
CA THR A 159 -4.71 1.41 21.74
C THR A 159 -5.28 1.38 23.15
N LEU A 160 -6.38 0.65 23.33
CA LEU A 160 -7.11 0.54 24.59
C LEU A 160 -6.93 -0.88 25.12
N THR A 161 -6.33 -0.98 26.31
CA THR A 161 -6.10 -2.25 27.02
C THR A 161 -6.87 -2.31 28.35
N GLU A 162 -7.37 -1.18 28.83
CA GLU A 162 -8.08 -1.08 30.09
C GLU A 162 -9.60 -1.23 29.89
N ILE A 163 -10.17 -2.27 30.49
CA ILE A 163 -11.63 -2.48 30.51
C ILE A 163 -12.27 -1.42 31.42
N THR A 164 -13.28 -0.74 30.90
CA THR A 164 -14.07 0.26 31.62
C THR A 164 -15.24 -0.42 32.33
N GLY A 165 -15.27 -0.35 33.67
CA GLY A 165 -16.32 -0.94 34.48
C GLY A 165 -16.16 -2.44 34.74
N ARG A 166 -17.20 -3.09 35.28
CA ARG A 166 -17.20 -4.55 35.49
C ARG A 166 -17.75 -5.25 34.25
N PRO A 167 -17.17 -6.38 33.82
CA PRO A 167 -17.76 -7.22 32.79
C PRO A 167 -19.23 -7.53 33.10
N MET A 168 -20.06 -7.54 32.07
CA MET A 168 -21.46 -7.91 32.19
C MET A 168 -21.61 -9.41 32.48
N SER A 169 -22.80 -9.83 32.92
CA SER A 169 -23.06 -11.23 33.30
C SER A 169 -22.92 -12.22 32.14
N ASP A 170 -23.04 -11.76 30.91
CA ASP A 170 -22.86 -12.53 29.67
C ASP A 170 -21.40 -12.54 29.18
N GLY A 171 -20.47 -11.93 29.93
CA GLY A 171 -19.06 -11.82 29.56
C GLY A 171 -18.72 -10.63 28.68
N THR A 172 -19.70 -9.78 28.32
CA THR A 172 -19.47 -8.57 27.55
C THR A 172 -18.59 -7.57 28.31
N VAL A 173 -17.58 -7.02 27.63
CA VAL A 173 -16.69 -5.98 28.16
C VAL A 173 -16.76 -4.70 27.35
N VAL A 174 -16.43 -3.60 28.01
CA VAL A 174 -16.55 -2.25 27.45
C VAL A 174 -15.20 -1.55 27.54
N PHE A 175 -14.82 -0.88 26.46
CA PHE A 175 -13.72 0.06 26.38
C PHE A 175 -14.29 1.43 26.06
N ALA A 176 -13.79 2.47 26.70
CA ALA A 176 -14.20 3.84 26.44
C ALA A 176 -12.98 4.74 26.26
N SER A 177 -13.09 5.68 25.34
CA SER A 177 -12.10 6.74 25.10
C SER A 177 -12.81 7.91 24.43
N SER A 178 -12.13 9.05 24.28
CA SER A 178 -12.63 10.21 23.54
C SER A 178 -11.68 10.61 22.41
N PHE A 179 -12.17 11.49 21.54
CA PHE A 179 -11.42 12.25 20.54
C PHE A 179 -11.57 13.72 20.86
N ASP A 180 -10.55 14.35 21.43
CA ASP A 180 -10.72 15.63 22.13
C ASP A 180 -10.38 16.84 21.24
N ASN A 181 -9.65 16.63 20.14
CA ASN A 181 -9.21 17.72 19.28
C ASN A 181 -10.07 17.81 18.03
N ALA A 182 -10.30 19.02 17.53
CA ALA A 182 -11.03 19.22 16.27
C ALA A 182 -10.37 18.54 15.06
N SER A 183 -9.03 18.42 15.07
CA SER A 183 -8.25 17.67 14.08
C SER A 183 -8.44 16.15 14.14
N ASP A 184 -9.10 15.65 15.18
CA ASP A 184 -9.44 14.23 15.32
C ASP A 184 -10.70 13.85 14.53
N ARG A 185 -11.39 14.81 13.90
CA ARG A 185 -12.44 14.51 12.92
C ARG A 185 -11.94 13.53 11.86
N GLY A 186 -12.79 12.60 11.45
CA GLY A 186 -12.43 11.58 10.46
C GLY A 186 -13.20 10.28 10.59
N ILE A 187 -12.82 9.32 9.76
CA ILE A 187 -13.40 7.98 9.70
C ILE A 187 -12.34 6.99 10.23
N TYR A 188 -12.78 6.03 11.05
CA TYR A 188 -11.91 5.14 11.78
C TYR A 188 -12.36 3.68 11.70
N ASP A 189 -11.38 2.81 11.50
CA ASP A 189 -11.52 1.36 11.59
C ASP A 189 -11.22 0.93 13.04
N VAL A 190 -11.88 -0.14 13.48
CA VAL A 190 -11.64 -0.71 14.82
C VAL A 190 -11.19 -2.14 14.67
N GLU A 191 -9.99 -2.43 15.16
CA GLU A 191 -9.46 -3.77 15.30
C GLU A 191 -9.48 -4.20 16.76
N VAL A 192 -9.93 -5.43 17.01
CA VAL A 192 -9.91 -6.04 18.34
C VAL A 192 -9.13 -7.33 18.25
N ASP A 193 -8.13 -7.46 19.12
CA ASP A 193 -7.38 -8.68 19.33
C ASP A 193 -7.79 -9.28 20.66
N ILE A 194 -8.10 -10.57 20.67
CA ILE A 194 -8.27 -11.35 21.89
C ILE A 194 -7.23 -12.46 21.90
N THR A 195 -6.33 -12.41 22.86
CA THR A 195 -5.33 -13.45 23.11
C THR A 195 -5.79 -14.34 24.24
N ASP A 196 -6.07 -15.59 23.93
CA ASP A 196 -6.45 -16.57 24.94
C ASP A 196 -5.25 -16.89 25.86
N ARG A 197 -5.43 -16.78 27.18
CA ARG A 197 -4.32 -16.95 28.15
C ARG A 197 -3.80 -18.38 28.27
N GLU A 198 -4.61 -19.38 27.94
CA GLU A 198 -4.22 -20.78 28.09
C GLU A 198 -3.45 -21.27 26.86
N THR A 199 -3.96 -20.94 25.68
CA THR A 199 -3.38 -21.39 24.40
C THR A 199 -2.36 -20.41 23.83
N GLY A 200 -2.40 -19.14 24.25
CA GLY A 200 -1.59 -18.06 23.67
C GLY A 200 -2.03 -17.65 22.26
N VAL A 201 -3.14 -18.18 21.75
CA VAL A 201 -3.64 -17.90 20.40
C VAL A 201 -4.36 -16.55 20.40
N THR A 202 -3.95 -15.67 19.49
CA THR A 202 -4.61 -14.39 19.24
C THR A 202 -5.62 -14.51 18.10
N PHE A 203 -6.81 -13.94 18.33
CA PHE A 203 -7.85 -13.82 17.32
C PHE A 203 -8.17 -12.35 17.07
N SER A 204 -8.14 -11.96 15.80
CA SER A 204 -8.26 -10.56 15.38
C SER A 204 -9.50 -10.32 14.53
N LYS A 205 -10.18 -9.21 14.80
CA LYS A 205 -11.30 -8.74 14.00
C LYS A 205 -11.14 -7.25 13.73
N ARG A 206 -11.10 -6.83 12.48
CA ARG A 206 -11.08 -5.43 12.06
C ARG A 206 -12.34 -5.08 11.28
N ILE A 207 -13.10 -4.13 11.78
CA ILE A 207 -14.30 -3.62 11.12
C ILE A 207 -13.98 -2.26 10.53
N ASP A 208 -14.09 -2.17 9.21
CA ASP A 208 -13.82 -0.95 8.46
C ASP A 208 -14.90 0.11 8.72
N LYS A 209 -14.50 1.37 8.83
CA LYS A 209 -15.38 2.54 8.96
C LYS A 209 -16.45 2.35 10.05
N LEU A 210 -16.03 1.83 11.20
CA LEU A 210 -16.92 1.56 12.33
C LEU A 210 -17.25 2.81 13.14
N ILE A 211 -16.29 3.73 13.29
CA ILE A 211 -16.47 4.99 14.03
C ILE A 211 -16.25 6.17 13.09
N THR A 212 -17.19 7.10 13.08
CA THR A 212 -17.06 8.41 12.42
C THR A 212 -17.05 9.49 13.48
N VAL A 213 -15.98 10.29 13.51
CA VAL A 213 -15.85 11.44 14.41
C VAL A 213 -16.28 12.71 13.67
N VAL A 214 -17.42 13.25 14.09
CA VAL A 214 -18.05 14.44 13.52
C VAL A 214 -17.75 15.68 14.40
N PRO A 215 -17.95 16.91 13.90
CA PRO A 215 -17.67 18.10 14.69
C PRO A 215 -18.45 18.14 16.02
N ALA A 216 -17.85 18.79 17.01
CA ALA A 216 -18.59 19.25 18.18
C ALA A 216 -19.67 20.27 17.76
N LEU A 217 -20.83 20.23 18.41
CA LEU A 217 -21.80 21.32 18.30
C LEU A 217 -21.42 22.43 19.27
N CYS A 218 -21.68 23.68 18.87
CA CYS A 218 -21.68 24.79 19.80
C CYS A 218 -22.68 24.51 20.93
N PRO A 219 -22.35 24.72 22.21
CA PRO A 219 -23.33 24.68 23.29
C PRO A 219 -24.51 25.60 22.97
N LYS A 220 -25.72 25.14 23.26
CA LYS A 220 -26.92 25.97 23.07
C LYS A 220 -26.97 27.06 24.15
N PRO A 221 -27.16 28.34 23.81
CA PRO A 221 -27.30 29.40 24.81
C PRO A 221 -28.42 29.08 25.81
N ALA A 222 -28.15 29.28 27.10
CA ALA A 222 -29.12 29.07 28.17
C ALA A 222 -30.40 29.93 28.01
N ASP A 223 -30.32 31.06 27.30
CA ASP A 223 -31.43 31.94 26.98
C ASP A 223 -31.37 32.36 25.51
N THR A 224 -32.21 31.76 24.67
CA THR A 224 -32.27 32.04 23.23
C THR A 224 -33.16 33.24 22.88
N THR A 225 -33.66 33.99 23.87
CA THR A 225 -34.56 35.14 23.62
C THR A 225 -33.83 36.48 23.51
N ARG A 226 -32.54 36.53 23.88
CA ARG A 226 -31.72 37.75 23.90
C ARG A 226 -30.24 37.42 23.71
N GLY A 227 -29.43 38.46 23.51
CA GLY A 227 -27.96 38.33 23.41
C GLY A 227 -27.46 37.86 22.04
N TYR A 228 -28.35 37.77 21.05
CA TYR A 228 -27.98 37.51 19.66
C TYR A 228 -27.76 38.80 18.87
N GLU A 229 -26.93 38.71 17.84
CA GLU A 229 -26.94 39.64 16.71
C GLU A 229 -27.92 39.15 15.64
N THR A 230 -28.71 40.07 15.08
CA THR A 230 -29.62 39.74 13.99
C THR A 230 -28.91 39.92 12.65
N ILE A 231 -28.74 38.81 11.95
CA ILE A 231 -28.32 38.80 10.56
C ILE A 231 -29.57 38.76 9.69
N THR A 232 -29.87 39.86 9.00
CA THR A 232 -30.96 39.89 8.02
C THR A 232 -30.47 39.31 6.70
N VAL A 233 -31.17 38.32 6.18
CA VAL A 233 -30.94 37.81 4.84
C VAL A 233 -32.03 38.35 3.92
N GLN A 234 -31.63 39.14 2.92
CA GLN A 234 -32.54 39.59 1.87
C GLN A 234 -32.76 38.46 0.87
N ALA A 235 -34.00 37.98 0.82
CA ALA A 235 -34.52 37.09 -0.20
C ALA A 235 -35.87 37.63 -0.74
N GLU A 236 -36.49 36.95 -1.72
CA GLU A 236 -37.90 37.18 -2.11
C GLU A 236 -38.84 37.30 -0.89
N LYS A 237 -38.50 36.61 0.22
CA LYS A 237 -39.02 36.86 1.58
C LYS A 237 -37.87 37.17 2.54
N ARG A 238 -37.97 38.27 3.29
CA ARG A 238 -37.00 38.63 4.34
C ARG A 238 -37.11 37.64 5.51
N TYR A 239 -35.98 37.09 5.95
CA TYR A 239 -35.87 36.31 7.18
C TYR A 239 -34.61 36.70 7.95
N GLU A 240 -34.55 36.25 9.21
CA GLU A 240 -33.50 36.59 10.16
C GLU A 240 -32.79 35.33 10.62
N ILE A 241 -31.47 35.44 10.79
CA ILE A 241 -30.65 34.49 11.53
C ILE A 241 -30.23 35.19 12.82
N HIS A 242 -30.48 34.55 13.96
CA HIS A 242 -30.04 35.06 15.27
C HIS A 242 -28.74 34.36 15.63
N LEU A 243 -27.66 35.12 15.81
CA LEU A 243 -26.31 34.58 16.03
C LEU A 243 -25.78 34.98 17.41
N TRP A 244 -25.29 33.99 18.16
CA TRP A 244 -24.56 34.16 19.41
C TRP A 244 -23.10 33.76 19.18
N ARG A 245 -22.19 34.65 19.57
CA ARG A 245 -20.75 34.44 19.42
C ARG A 245 -20.14 33.86 20.68
N ASP A 246 -19.17 32.97 20.50
CA ASP A 246 -18.38 32.35 21.58
C ASP A 246 -19.24 31.91 22.78
N VAL A 247 -20.21 31.03 22.51
CA VAL A 247 -21.18 30.63 23.51
C VAL A 247 -20.47 29.85 24.61
N GLU A 248 -20.63 30.29 25.86
CA GLU A 248 -20.04 29.69 27.06
C GLU A 248 -18.50 29.58 27.02
N GLY A 249 -17.83 30.42 26.22
CA GLY A 249 -16.36 30.39 26.07
C GLY A 249 -15.85 29.16 25.32
N SER A 250 -16.72 28.51 24.53
CA SER A 250 -16.38 27.31 23.75
C SER A 250 -15.50 27.58 22.53
N GLY A 251 -15.35 28.84 22.12
CA GLY A 251 -14.75 29.20 20.84
C GLY A 251 -15.66 28.92 19.62
N LEU A 252 -16.88 28.43 19.85
CA LEU A 252 -17.87 28.12 18.81
C LEU A 252 -19.03 29.13 18.83
N ASN A 253 -19.75 29.21 17.70
CA ASN A 253 -20.84 30.16 17.53
C ASN A 253 -22.17 29.40 17.35
N TYR A 254 -23.26 29.85 17.96
CA TYR A 254 -24.58 29.27 17.81
C TYR A 254 -25.46 30.20 16.97
N ALA A 255 -26.15 29.68 15.97
CA ALA A 255 -27.08 30.44 15.15
C ALA A 255 -28.43 29.74 15.07
N GLU A 256 -29.52 30.51 15.04
CA GLU A 256 -30.87 30.01 14.79
C GLU A 256 -31.42 30.58 13.49
N TRP A 257 -31.94 29.69 12.65
CA TRP A 257 -32.71 30.08 11.46
C TRP A 257 -34.11 29.47 11.55
N THR A 258 -35.11 30.33 11.66
CA THR A 258 -36.51 29.91 11.57
C THR A 258 -36.91 29.87 10.11
N ALA A 259 -37.24 28.67 9.62
CA ALA A 259 -37.67 28.47 8.25
C ALA A 259 -38.90 29.35 7.95
N PRO A 260 -38.84 30.25 6.96
CA PRO A 260 -39.99 31.06 6.59
C PRO A 260 -41.10 30.20 5.96
N HIS A 261 -42.36 30.62 6.13
CA HIS A 261 -43.51 29.94 5.53
C HIS A 261 -43.48 30.04 3.99
N GLY A 262 -43.45 28.89 3.30
CA GLY A 262 -43.44 28.79 1.83
C GLY A 262 -44.81 29.07 1.19
N SER A 263 -44.85 29.24 -0.14
CA SER A 263 -46.11 29.17 -0.91
C SER A 263 -46.11 27.91 -1.79
N VAL A 264 -47.30 27.42 -2.15
CA VAL A 264 -47.49 26.18 -2.94
C VAL A 264 -46.94 26.32 -4.37
N GLU A 265 -46.85 27.54 -4.91
CA GLU A 265 -46.43 27.79 -6.30
C GLU A 265 -44.96 28.21 -6.42
N THR A 266 -44.38 28.79 -5.37
CA THR A 266 -42.95 29.13 -5.31
C THR A 266 -42.46 29.11 -3.86
N ALA A 267 -41.71 28.06 -3.50
CA ALA A 267 -40.76 28.13 -2.38
C ALA A 267 -39.45 28.76 -2.89
N GLY A 268 -39.57 29.96 -3.46
CA GLY A 268 -38.47 30.80 -3.92
C GLY A 268 -37.91 31.61 -2.76
N TYR A 269 -36.76 31.22 -2.24
CA TYR A 269 -35.95 32.05 -1.35
C TYR A 269 -34.63 32.34 -2.05
N ASP A 270 -34.13 33.59 -2.06
CA ASP A 270 -32.75 33.81 -2.48
C ASP A 270 -31.80 32.99 -1.60
N LEU A 271 -30.68 32.59 -2.19
CA LEU A 271 -29.70 31.74 -1.54
C LEU A 271 -29.17 32.43 -0.27
N ILE A 272 -29.18 31.71 0.86
CA ILE A 272 -28.56 32.14 2.11
C ILE A 272 -27.05 32.21 1.88
N ASP A 273 -26.47 33.40 1.94
CA ASP A 273 -25.02 33.58 1.90
C ASP A 273 -24.43 33.21 3.26
N ILE A 274 -23.88 32.01 3.37
CA ILE A 274 -23.40 31.50 4.67
C ILE A 274 -22.06 32.11 5.09
N SER A 275 -21.37 32.84 4.21
CA SER A 275 -20.13 33.53 4.58
C SER A 275 -20.33 34.65 5.59
N MET A 276 -21.57 35.07 5.82
CA MET A 276 -21.89 36.03 6.87
C MET A 276 -21.78 35.43 8.27
N LEU A 277 -21.71 34.09 8.36
CA LEU A 277 -21.52 33.37 9.61
C LEU A 277 -20.02 33.20 9.90
N PRO A 278 -19.59 33.37 11.17
CA PRO A 278 -18.20 33.12 11.56
C PRO A 278 -17.83 31.64 11.49
N THR A 279 -16.53 31.34 11.47
CA THR A 279 -16.01 29.97 11.56
C THR A 279 -16.56 29.21 12.78
N GLY A 280 -16.72 27.88 12.68
CA GLY A 280 -17.22 27.07 13.79
C GLY A 280 -18.66 27.42 14.22
N THR A 281 -19.50 27.85 13.28
CA THR A 281 -20.92 28.10 13.55
C THR A 281 -21.72 26.80 13.52
N THR A 282 -22.54 26.57 14.54
CA THR A 282 -23.65 25.61 14.52
C THR A 282 -24.95 26.35 14.21
N LEU A 283 -25.50 26.13 13.02
CA LEU A 283 -26.76 26.69 12.56
C LEU A 283 -27.91 25.72 12.84
N CYS A 284 -28.67 26.01 13.89
CA CYS A 284 -29.85 25.27 14.30
C CYS A 284 -31.09 25.73 13.52
N ILE A 285 -31.67 24.82 12.75
CA ILE A 285 -32.90 25.03 12.00
C ILE A 285 -34.09 24.91 12.94
N ARG A 286 -35.00 25.88 12.86
CA ARG A 286 -36.25 25.93 13.60
C ARG A 286 -37.42 25.97 12.63
N ARG A 287 -38.53 25.35 13.04
CA ARG A 287 -39.83 25.46 12.36
C ARG A 287 -40.83 26.15 13.26
N ASP A 288 -41.83 26.78 12.67
CA ASP A 288 -43.03 27.15 13.42
C ASP A 288 -43.80 25.86 13.76
N LYS A 289 -43.97 25.58 15.06
CA LYS A 289 -44.63 24.35 15.53
C LYS A 289 -46.14 24.36 15.31
N ASN A 290 -46.73 25.50 14.98
CA ASN A 290 -48.17 25.66 14.87
C ASN A 290 -48.72 25.40 13.46
N GLU A 291 -47.86 25.24 12.45
CA GLU A 291 -48.26 25.07 11.05
C GLU A 291 -47.37 24.06 10.32
N VAL A 292 -47.93 23.35 9.34
CA VAL A 292 -47.20 22.42 8.47
C VAL A 292 -47.14 23.04 7.08
N TYR A 293 -45.93 23.37 6.61
CA TYR A 293 -45.69 24.01 5.33
C TYR A 293 -44.40 23.51 4.69
N PRO A 294 -44.29 23.50 3.35
CA PRO A 294 -43.06 23.10 2.67
C PRO A 294 -41.90 24.04 3.04
N MET A 295 -40.78 23.44 3.42
CA MET A 295 -39.54 24.15 3.78
C MET A 295 -38.46 23.89 2.75
N ARG A 296 -37.66 24.92 2.46
CA ARG A 296 -36.47 24.81 1.61
C ARG A 296 -35.33 25.66 2.14
N MET A 297 -34.13 25.12 2.05
CA MET A 297 -32.89 25.80 2.41
C MET A 297 -31.95 25.79 1.21
N ARG A 298 -31.72 26.95 0.60
CA ARG A 298 -30.76 27.12 -0.50
C ARG A 298 -29.59 27.93 0.02
N ILE A 299 -28.39 27.37 0.08
CA ILE A 299 -27.21 28.04 0.63
C ILE A 299 -26.10 28.20 -0.42
N LYS A 300 -25.33 29.29 -0.28
CA LYS A 300 -24.22 29.64 -1.16
C LYS A 300 -23.04 30.24 -0.39
N GLY A 301 -21.84 30.16 -0.97
CA GLY A 301 -20.69 30.95 -0.54
C GLY A 301 -20.78 32.43 -0.97
N ASN A 302 -19.83 33.26 -0.51
CA ASN A 302 -19.69 34.66 -0.95
C ASN A 302 -18.71 34.86 -2.10
N VAL A 303 -17.88 33.86 -2.35
CA VAL A 303 -16.95 33.93 -3.45
C VAL A 303 -17.75 33.66 -4.71
N PRO A 304 -17.83 34.63 -5.65
CA PRO A 304 -18.49 34.38 -6.91
C PRO A 304 -17.88 33.11 -7.51
N SER A 305 -18.69 32.32 -8.20
CA SER A 305 -18.21 31.19 -9.01
C SER A 305 -17.00 31.56 -9.90
N GLY A 306 -16.84 32.88 -10.16
CA GLY A 306 -15.70 33.72 -10.57
C GLY A 306 -14.26 33.46 -10.10
N VAL A 307 -14.03 32.92 -8.90
CA VAL A 307 -12.71 32.88 -8.24
C VAL A 307 -12.34 31.43 -7.86
N SER A 308 -11.05 31.16 -7.63
CA SER A 308 -10.55 29.81 -7.32
C SER A 308 -11.22 29.18 -6.10
N SER A 309 -11.42 27.86 -6.15
CA SER A 309 -12.01 27.05 -5.09
C SER A 309 -11.24 27.10 -3.78
N GLU A 310 -9.95 27.47 -3.80
CA GLU A 310 -9.10 27.60 -2.59
C GLU A 310 -9.68 28.55 -1.54
N ASN A 311 -10.61 29.45 -1.91
CA ASN A 311 -11.20 30.45 -0.99
C ASN A 311 -12.73 30.42 -0.89
N GLY A 312 -13.39 29.40 -1.43
CA GLY A 312 -14.82 29.41 -1.78
C GLY A 312 -15.83 29.79 -0.67
N THR A 313 -15.51 29.48 0.60
CA THR A 313 -16.10 30.14 1.78
C THR A 313 -14.98 30.42 2.79
N PRO A 314 -14.47 31.66 2.90
CA PRO A 314 -13.21 31.94 3.60
C PRO A 314 -13.26 31.68 5.12
N ASN A 315 -14.46 31.52 5.69
CA ASN A 315 -14.62 31.41 7.13
C ASN A 315 -14.54 29.95 7.63
N PHE A 316 -14.86 28.93 6.83
CA PHE A 316 -15.00 27.56 7.36
C PHE A 316 -13.78 26.70 7.05
N MET A 317 -13.31 25.99 8.07
CA MET A 317 -12.17 25.07 7.97
C MET A 317 -12.62 23.65 8.29
N TYR A 318 -11.82 22.64 7.95
CA TYR A 318 -12.12 21.26 8.30
C TYR A 318 -12.28 21.09 9.82
N GLU A 319 -11.45 21.71 10.64
CA GLU A 319 -11.57 21.63 12.10
C GLU A 319 -12.79 22.38 12.65
N HIS A 320 -13.25 23.41 11.93
CA HIS A 320 -14.33 24.30 12.35
C HIS A 320 -15.32 24.57 11.21
N PRO A 321 -16.08 23.55 10.77
CA PRO A 321 -17.00 23.68 9.65
C PRO A 321 -18.26 24.46 10.04
N LEU A 322 -19.08 24.81 9.05
CA LEU A 322 -20.48 25.13 9.32
C LEU A 322 -21.23 23.82 9.60
N VAL A 323 -21.84 23.70 10.78
CA VAL A 323 -22.70 22.56 11.11
C VAL A 323 -24.15 23.01 11.03
N ILE A 324 -24.92 22.45 10.09
CA ILE A 324 -26.36 22.70 9.93
C ILE A 324 -27.10 21.56 10.61
N THR A 325 -27.97 21.89 11.58
CA THR A 325 -28.58 20.86 12.44
C THR A 325 -29.92 21.31 13.05
N HIS A 326 -30.47 20.55 13.99
CA HIS A 326 -31.67 20.87 14.74
C HIS A 326 -31.56 20.49 16.22
N ASP A 327 -32.56 20.85 17.02
CA ASP A 327 -32.63 20.55 18.46
C ASP A 327 -33.98 19.93 18.90
N GLU A 328 -34.79 19.43 17.96
CA GLU A 328 -36.02 18.70 18.29
C GLU A 328 -35.73 17.44 19.13
N GLU A 329 -36.63 17.11 20.07
CA GLU A 329 -36.55 15.91 20.92
C GLU A 329 -36.97 14.63 20.18
N GLY A 330 -37.63 14.77 19.03
CA GLY A 330 -37.97 13.69 18.10
C GLY A 330 -37.31 13.91 16.75
N VAL A 331 -37.63 13.05 15.78
CA VAL A 331 -37.19 13.21 14.39
C VAL A 331 -37.63 14.59 13.88
N PHE A 332 -36.70 15.35 13.30
CA PHE A 332 -37.01 16.62 12.68
C PHE A 332 -37.71 16.37 11.34
N ASP A 333 -39.01 16.61 11.32
CA ASP A 333 -39.88 16.36 10.16
C ASP A 333 -39.82 17.56 9.19
N TRP A 334 -39.31 17.31 7.99
CA TRP A 334 -39.05 18.31 6.95
C TRP A 334 -39.93 18.05 5.70
N PRO A 335 -41.17 18.57 5.68
CA PRO A 335 -42.00 18.57 4.49
C PRO A 335 -41.39 19.47 3.40
N TRP A 336 -41.31 18.98 2.16
CA TRP A 336 -40.78 19.75 1.02
C TRP A 336 -41.57 19.49 -0.27
N MET A 337 -41.37 20.36 -1.27
CA MET A 337 -41.91 20.18 -2.62
C MET A 337 -40.96 20.81 -3.65
N SER A 338 -41.28 20.65 -4.93
CA SER A 338 -40.59 21.00 -6.19
C SER A 338 -39.09 20.65 -6.32
N PHE A 339 -38.18 21.60 -6.51
CA PHE A 339 -36.75 21.36 -6.77
C PHE A 339 -35.91 21.66 -5.52
N GLY A 340 -35.55 20.61 -4.76
CA GLY A 340 -34.63 20.69 -3.62
C GLY A 340 -35.27 21.11 -2.30
N ALA A 341 -35.18 20.25 -1.28
CA ALA A 341 -35.33 20.63 0.13
C ALA A 341 -34.07 21.37 0.63
N VAL A 342 -32.88 20.87 0.24
CA VAL A 342 -31.59 21.48 0.57
C VAL A 342 -30.76 21.64 -0.70
N THR A 343 -30.06 22.76 -0.87
CA THR A 343 -29.13 22.98 -1.98
C THR A 343 -27.84 23.61 -1.48
N PHE A 344 -26.74 22.96 -1.81
CA PHE A 344 -25.36 23.39 -1.60
C PHE A 344 -24.79 23.88 -2.94
N GLY A 345 -24.42 25.15 -3.05
CA GLY A 345 -23.96 25.74 -4.32
C GLY A 345 -22.89 26.83 -4.17
N ASP A 346 -22.42 27.33 -5.31
CA ASP A 346 -21.48 28.47 -5.47
C ASP A 346 -20.18 28.35 -4.63
N ASN A 347 -19.36 27.35 -4.93
CA ASN A 347 -18.00 27.11 -4.40
C ASN A 347 -17.91 26.94 -2.88
N MET A 348 -18.95 26.46 -2.22
CA MET A 348 -18.94 26.30 -0.77
C MET A 348 -18.04 25.15 -0.27
N ARG A 349 -17.36 25.33 0.87
CA ARG A 349 -16.51 24.30 1.49
C ARG A 349 -16.77 24.12 2.98
N ASN A 350 -16.45 22.93 3.50
CA ASN A 350 -16.46 22.58 4.93
C ASN A 350 -17.84 22.75 5.57
N VAL A 351 -18.84 22.03 5.05
CA VAL A 351 -20.22 22.08 5.55
C VAL A 351 -20.70 20.69 5.92
N VAL A 352 -21.32 20.60 7.09
CA VAL A 352 -21.87 19.37 7.64
C VAL A 352 -23.37 19.52 7.80
N LEU A 353 -24.14 18.65 7.15
CA LEU A 353 -25.57 18.48 7.41
C LEU A 353 -25.74 17.36 8.43
N ASP A 354 -25.91 17.76 9.68
CA ASP A 354 -26.02 16.89 10.84
C ASP A 354 -27.49 16.65 11.17
N GLY A 355 -27.97 15.47 10.79
CA GLY A 355 -29.32 15.02 11.08
C GLY A 355 -29.51 14.49 12.49
N TYR A 356 -28.47 14.17 13.26
CA TYR A 356 -28.64 13.72 14.63
C TYR A 356 -29.01 14.87 15.56
N GLY A 357 -28.42 16.05 15.37
CA GLY A 357 -28.69 17.21 16.21
C GLY A 357 -28.32 17.01 17.67
N TYR A 358 -28.84 17.89 18.53
CA TYR A 358 -28.52 17.89 19.95
C TYR A 358 -29.07 16.65 20.68
N ASN A 359 -30.13 16.03 20.17
CA ASN A 359 -30.82 14.90 20.82
C ASN A 359 -30.62 13.54 20.11
N ARG A 360 -29.84 13.50 19.03
CA ARG A 360 -29.55 12.28 18.24
C ARG A 360 -30.79 11.60 17.65
N THR A 361 -31.66 12.37 17.00
CA THR A 361 -32.99 11.89 16.56
C THR A 361 -33.19 11.74 15.05
N GLY A 362 -32.43 12.44 14.19
CA GLY A 362 -32.56 12.32 12.73
C GLY A 362 -33.34 13.47 12.09
N ILE A 363 -33.06 13.73 10.80
CA ILE A 363 -33.90 14.57 9.93
C ILE A 363 -34.62 13.66 8.93
N ARG A 364 -35.94 13.83 8.79
CA ARG A 364 -36.73 13.16 7.75
C ARG A 364 -37.23 14.15 6.71
N PHE A 365 -36.79 13.99 5.47
CA PHE A 365 -37.33 14.69 4.32
C PHE A 365 -38.45 13.89 3.69
N HIS A 366 -39.62 14.52 3.50
CA HIS A 366 -40.76 13.89 2.84
C HIS A 366 -41.58 14.90 2.03
N PRO A 367 -42.33 14.46 1.00
CA PRO A 367 -43.23 15.34 0.27
C PRO A 367 -44.23 16.03 1.20
N SER A 368 -44.50 17.32 0.97
CA SER A 368 -45.46 18.08 1.77
C SER A 368 -46.92 17.64 1.60
N SER A 369 -47.21 16.89 0.54
CA SER A 369 -48.52 16.31 0.21
C SER A 369 -48.37 15.22 -0.85
N ASP A 370 -49.35 14.33 -0.99
CA ASP A 370 -49.36 13.26 -2.00
C ASP A 370 -49.28 13.79 -3.46
N ASP A 371 -49.86 14.97 -3.72
CA ASP A 371 -49.85 15.62 -5.04
C ASP A 371 -48.66 16.59 -5.24
N ALA A 372 -47.70 16.61 -4.31
CA ALA A 372 -46.56 17.53 -4.40
C ALA A 372 -45.68 17.14 -5.60
N ALA A 373 -45.44 18.09 -6.52
CA ALA A 373 -44.39 17.92 -7.51
C ALA A 373 -43.07 17.81 -6.77
N ILE A 374 -42.35 16.70 -6.87
CA ILE A 374 -41.07 16.45 -6.19
C ILE A 374 -40.05 16.02 -7.23
N ASN A 375 -38.87 16.65 -7.25
CA ASN A 375 -37.77 16.27 -8.12
C ASN A 375 -36.67 15.62 -7.26
N THR A 376 -35.55 16.31 -7.08
CA THR A 376 -34.44 15.87 -6.21
C THR A 376 -34.54 16.53 -4.85
N CYS A 377 -34.27 15.79 -3.77
CA CYS A 377 -34.37 16.30 -2.41
C CYS A 377 -33.15 17.15 -2.02
N ILE A 378 -31.93 16.63 -2.21
CA ILE A 378 -30.70 17.37 -1.88
C ILE A 378 -29.85 17.56 -3.14
N PHE A 379 -29.43 18.80 -3.40
CA PHE A 379 -28.51 19.13 -4.48
C PHE A 379 -27.16 19.61 -3.94
N VAL A 380 -26.08 19.07 -4.51
CA VAL A 380 -24.70 19.57 -4.35
C VAL A 380 -24.20 19.99 -5.74
N SER A 381 -23.92 21.27 -5.93
CA SER A 381 -23.57 21.80 -7.26
C SER A 381 -22.54 22.92 -7.18
N GLY A 382 -22.07 23.36 -8.36
CA GLY A 382 -21.29 24.58 -8.50
C GLY A 382 -19.96 24.58 -7.75
N GLY A 383 -19.15 23.52 -7.86
CA GLY A 383 -17.79 23.47 -7.30
C GLY A 383 -17.71 23.36 -5.78
N ALA A 384 -18.82 23.00 -5.11
CA ALA A 384 -18.81 22.71 -3.68
C ALA A 384 -17.87 21.53 -3.35
N SER A 385 -17.21 21.56 -2.19
CA SER A 385 -16.37 20.45 -1.70
C SER A 385 -16.47 20.31 -0.18
N ASP A 386 -15.92 19.22 0.36
CA ASP A 386 -15.84 18.99 1.81
C ASP A 386 -17.24 19.03 2.47
N ILE A 387 -18.19 18.35 1.83
CA ILE A 387 -19.59 18.26 2.26
C ILE A 387 -19.82 16.91 2.93
N GLU A 388 -20.30 16.93 4.17
CA GLU A 388 -20.62 15.74 4.97
C GLU A 388 -22.11 15.72 5.32
N MET A 389 -22.75 14.58 5.17
CA MET A 389 -24.18 14.39 5.45
C MET A 389 -24.43 13.09 6.20
N PHE A 390 -25.12 13.18 7.34
CA PHE A 390 -25.46 11.99 8.14
C PHE A 390 -26.72 12.11 8.98
N GLY A 391 -27.30 10.96 9.34
CA GLY A 391 -28.52 10.92 10.14
C GLY A 391 -29.76 11.41 9.40
N ILE A 392 -29.78 11.21 8.07
CA ILE A 392 -30.82 11.71 7.18
C ILE A 392 -31.67 10.54 6.67
N ASP A 393 -32.99 10.72 6.71
CA ASP A 393 -33.99 9.85 6.06
C ASP A 393 -34.66 10.63 4.92
N ILE A 394 -34.51 10.18 3.67
CA ILE A 394 -35.20 10.75 2.51
C ILE A 394 -36.26 9.75 2.06
N ASP A 395 -37.52 10.13 2.21
CA ASP A 395 -38.67 9.29 1.87
C ASP A 395 -39.52 9.96 0.78
N GLY A 396 -39.45 9.43 -0.45
CA GLY A 396 -40.24 9.92 -1.59
C GLY A 396 -39.57 11.08 -2.34
N THR A 397 -39.10 10.80 -3.55
CA THR A 397 -38.56 11.78 -4.50
C THR A 397 -39.00 11.44 -5.93
N GLY A 398 -38.91 12.39 -6.86
CA GLY A 398 -39.24 12.16 -8.27
C GLY A 398 -38.05 11.78 -9.14
N PHE A 399 -36.95 12.53 -9.01
CA PHE A 399 -35.69 12.26 -9.72
C PHE A 399 -34.72 11.52 -8.78
N ALA A 400 -33.93 12.22 -7.97
CA ALA A 400 -32.98 11.57 -7.06
C ALA A 400 -33.25 11.88 -5.58
N GLY A 401 -32.81 11.03 -4.66
CA GLY A 401 -32.66 11.41 -3.25
C GLY A 401 -31.64 12.54 -3.10
N ILE A 402 -30.40 12.26 -3.48
CA ILE A 402 -29.28 13.21 -3.47
C ILE A 402 -28.68 13.28 -4.87
N MET A 403 -28.48 14.48 -5.38
CA MET A 403 -27.71 14.72 -6.61
C MET A 403 -26.47 15.55 -6.31
N ALA A 404 -25.33 15.16 -6.88
CA ALA A 404 -24.10 15.93 -6.84
C ALA A 404 -23.48 16.04 -8.24
N LYS A 405 -23.24 17.24 -8.77
CA LYS A 405 -22.59 17.42 -10.09
C LYS A 405 -21.97 18.80 -10.28
N THR A 406 -20.91 18.92 -11.11
CA THR A 406 -20.33 20.21 -11.51
C THR A 406 -20.66 20.47 -12.99
N ASP A 407 -21.74 21.20 -13.31
CA ASP A 407 -22.14 21.52 -14.70
C ASP A 407 -21.13 22.48 -15.38
N PRO A 408 -20.17 21.98 -16.19
CA PRO A 408 -19.04 22.78 -16.65
C PRO A 408 -19.31 23.40 -18.02
N ALA A 409 -19.01 24.68 -18.21
CA ALA A 409 -19.15 25.34 -19.53
C ALA A 409 -17.86 26.05 -19.93
N PRO A 410 -17.25 25.74 -21.11
CA PRO A 410 -15.97 26.32 -21.52
C PRO A 410 -15.94 27.85 -21.57
N ASP A 411 -17.03 28.44 -22.06
CA ASP A 411 -17.24 29.87 -22.22
C ASP A 411 -17.65 30.57 -20.92
N THR A 412 -17.69 29.85 -19.80
CA THR A 412 -17.79 30.42 -18.46
C THR A 412 -16.37 30.61 -17.88
N PRO A 413 -15.74 31.81 -18.00
CA PRO A 413 -14.35 32.09 -17.61
C PRO A 413 -13.92 31.66 -16.21
N TRP A 414 -14.87 31.37 -15.34
CA TRP A 414 -14.71 31.24 -13.91
C TRP A 414 -14.64 29.81 -13.38
N PHE A 415 -15.15 28.85 -14.15
CA PHE A 415 -15.08 27.42 -13.84
C PHE A 415 -13.62 26.90 -13.83
N TRP A 416 -12.76 27.55 -14.62
CA TRP A 416 -11.35 27.20 -14.87
C TRP A 416 -10.35 27.51 -13.74
N ARG A 417 -10.81 27.87 -12.53
CA ARG A 417 -9.95 28.19 -11.37
C ARG A 417 -9.93 27.09 -10.30
N GLY A 418 -10.25 25.84 -10.66
CA GLY A 418 -10.28 24.68 -9.74
C GLY A 418 -11.66 24.31 -9.20
N ASN A 419 -12.75 24.85 -9.77
CA ASN A 419 -14.15 24.59 -9.37
C ASN A 419 -14.81 23.45 -10.18
N TRP A 420 -14.00 22.67 -10.90
CA TRP A 420 -14.46 21.63 -11.82
C TRP A 420 -14.44 20.22 -11.24
N VAL A 421 -13.99 20.12 -9.99
CA VAL A 421 -13.96 18.90 -9.19
C VAL A 421 -14.82 19.14 -7.96
N LEU A 422 -15.67 18.17 -7.64
CA LEU A 422 -16.36 18.09 -6.36
C LEU A 422 -15.57 17.12 -5.50
N ASP A 423 -14.83 17.66 -4.54
CA ASP A 423 -13.90 16.89 -3.69
C ASP A 423 -14.49 16.63 -2.30
N ASN A 424 -14.17 15.47 -1.70
CA ASN A 424 -14.55 15.09 -0.34
C ASN A 424 -16.05 15.14 -0.04
N LEU A 425 -16.90 14.52 -0.88
CA LEU A 425 -18.30 14.29 -0.55
C LEU A 425 -18.46 13.04 0.33
N ARG A 426 -19.07 13.19 1.50
CA ARG A 426 -19.31 12.10 2.45
C ARG A 426 -20.79 11.97 2.75
N ILE A 427 -21.37 10.80 2.45
CA ILE A 427 -22.75 10.47 2.74
C ILE A 427 -22.75 9.19 3.58
N HIS A 428 -23.20 9.27 4.83
CA HIS A 428 -23.16 8.13 5.73
C HIS A 428 -24.25 8.08 6.77
N HIS A 429 -24.61 6.87 7.22
CA HIS A 429 -25.68 6.66 8.22
C HIS A 429 -26.99 7.34 7.79
N CYS A 430 -27.34 7.16 6.51
CA CYS A 430 -28.52 7.72 5.88
C CYS A 430 -29.43 6.62 5.35
N THR A 431 -30.72 6.89 5.28
CA THR A 431 -31.71 6.05 4.62
C THR A 431 -32.31 6.82 3.46
N ILE A 432 -32.34 6.22 2.28
CA ILE A 432 -32.96 6.81 1.08
C ILE A 432 -33.96 5.79 0.53
N GLN A 433 -35.23 6.18 0.52
CA GLN A 433 -36.32 5.23 0.30
C GLN A 433 -37.47 5.77 -0.55
N ASN A 434 -38.16 4.82 -1.19
CA ASN A 434 -39.39 5.06 -1.95
C ASN A 434 -39.24 6.15 -3.03
N THR A 435 -38.07 6.25 -3.65
CA THR A 435 -37.80 7.20 -4.74
C THR A 435 -38.45 6.72 -6.04
N ALA A 436 -38.96 7.63 -6.87
CA ALA A 436 -39.44 7.29 -8.22
C ALA A 436 -38.29 7.14 -9.22
N GLY A 437 -37.20 7.91 -9.03
CA GLY A 437 -35.94 7.78 -9.78
C GLY A 437 -34.82 7.16 -8.93
N GLU A 438 -33.62 7.73 -8.98
CA GLU A 438 -32.43 7.22 -8.31
C GLU A 438 -32.45 7.46 -6.79
N GLY A 439 -31.71 6.64 -6.03
CA GLY A 439 -31.42 6.95 -4.63
C GLY A 439 -30.40 8.09 -4.52
N VAL A 440 -29.21 7.90 -5.09
CA VAL A 440 -28.24 8.98 -5.33
C VAL A 440 -27.80 9.03 -6.78
N TYR A 441 -27.59 10.25 -7.29
CA TYR A 441 -27.08 10.57 -8.61
C TYR A 441 -25.85 11.46 -8.48
N LEU A 442 -24.66 10.86 -8.47
CA LEU A 442 -23.39 11.55 -8.20
C LEU A 442 -22.56 11.54 -9.50
N GLY A 443 -22.24 12.72 -10.00
CA GLY A 443 -21.48 12.94 -11.23
C GLY A 443 -22.36 12.95 -12.48
N TYR A 444 -21.73 12.76 -13.65
CA TYR A 444 -22.44 12.64 -14.92
C TYR A 444 -21.70 11.72 -15.89
N TYR A 445 -22.40 11.21 -16.90
CA TYR A 445 -21.84 10.30 -17.89
C TYR A 445 -20.82 11.02 -18.81
N GLY A 446 -19.56 10.58 -18.76
CA GLY A 446 -18.45 11.05 -19.59
C GLY A 446 -17.13 11.03 -18.84
N SER A 447 -16.21 10.11 -19.18
CA SER A 447 -14.89 9.96 -18.54
C SER A 447 -13.77 10.73 -19.25
N GLY A 448 -14.01 11.23 -20.45
CA GLY A 448 -13.03 11.93 -21.27
C GLY A 448 -12.75 13.36 -20.78
N LYS A 449 -11.52 13.82 -21.02
CA LYS A 449 -11.21 15.26 -20.94
C LYS A 449 -11.92 15.98 -22.08
N LEU A 450 -12.60 17.07 -21.75
CA LEU A 450 -13.17 17.97 -22.73
C LEU A 450 -12.16 19.08 -23.04
N LYS A 451 -12.13 19.51 -24.30
CA LYS A 451 -11.41 20.72 -24.73
C LYS A 451 -12.37 21.89 -24.78
N GLY A 452 -11.91 23.03 -24.27
CA GLY A 452 -12.67 24.27 -24.22
C GLY A 452 -11.80 25.48 -24.48
N THR A 453 -12.42 26.62 -24.79
CA THR A 453 -11.74 27.90 -24.81
C THR A 453 -12.19 28.72 -23.60
N ASN A 454 -11.27 29.06 -22.70
CA ASN A 454 -11.59 29.86 -21.52
C ASN A 454 -11.92 31.31 -21.90
N GLY A 455 -12.41 32.11 -20.94
CA GLY A 455 -12.76 33.52 -21.19
C GLY A 455 -11.57 34.46 -21.50
N GLN A 456 -10.34 33.95 -21.56
CA GLN A 456 -9.16 34.66 -22.06
C GLN A 456 -8.79 34.25 -23.50
N GLY A 457 -9.58 33.38 -24.14
CA GLY A 457 -9.31 32.87 -25.49
C GLY A 457 -8.27 31.75 -25.54
N GLN A 458 -7.89 31.17 -24.41
CA GLN A 458 -6.92 30.07 -24.35
C GLN A 458 -7.64 28.72 -24.43
N GLU A 459 -7.06 27.78 -25.18
CA GLU A 459 -7.50 26.38 -25.19
C GLU A 459 -7.08 25.69 -23.88
N VAL A 460 -8.00 24.94 -23.28
CA VAL A 460 -7.86 24.31 -21.96
C VAL A 460 -8.55 22.96 -21.95
N GLU A 461 -8.00 22.00 -21.21
CA GLU A 461 -8.55 20.66 -20.99
C GLU A 461 -9.06 20.50 -19.55
N TYR A 462 -10.19 19.79 -19.38
CA TYR A 462 -10.83 19.55 -18.08
C TYR A 462 -11.70 18.30 -18.09
N TYR A 463 -12.00 17.75 -16.92
CA TYR A 463 -13.01 16.71 -16.78
C TYR A 463 -14.36 17.33 -16.42
N ALA A 464 -15.42 16.87 -17.08
CA ALA A 464 -16.77 17.33 -16.76
C ALA A 464 -17.37 16.51 -15.61
N HIS A 465 -17.84 17.16 -14.55
CA HIS A 465 -18.53 16.48 -13.42
C HIS A 465 -17.65 15.53 -12.61
N LEU A 466 -16.33 15.78 -12.52
CA LEU A 466 -15.42 14.92 -11.77
C LEU A 466 -15.72 14.98 -10.26
N LEU A 467 -15.92 13.83 -9.63
CA LEU A 467 -15.87 13.69 -8.17
C LEU A 467 -14.53 13.13 -7.74
N ASP A 468 -13.98 13.68 -6.67
CA ASP A 468 -12.78 13.16 -6.02
C ASP A 468 -13.09 12.87 -4.55
N HIS A 469 -12.48 11.82 -4.00
CA HIS A 469 -12.65 11.36 -2.61
C HIS A 469 -14.11 11.20 -2.15
N LEU A 470 -14.93 10.49 -2.94
CA LEU A 470 -16.29 10.13 -2.52
C LEU A 470 -16.27 9.05 -1.42
N ARG A 471 -17.02 9.28 -0.33
CA ARG A 471 -17.33 8.27 0.70
C ARG A 471 -18.84 8.04 0.76
N LEU A 472 -19.27 6.82 0.43
CA LEU A 472 -20.65 6.38 0.57
C LEU A 472 -20.67 5.13 1.46
N TYR A 473 -21.01 5.28 2.74
CA TYR A 473 -20.94 4.15 3.67
C TYR A 473 -22.04 4.12 4.72
N ARG A 474 -22.46 2.91 5.13
CA ARG A 474 -23.60 2.72 6.06
C ARG A 474 -24.85 3.46 5.56
N VAL A 475 -25.15 3.31 4.28
CA VAL A 475 -26.34 3.91 3.65
C VAL A 475 -27.30 2.80 3.23
N ASP A 476 -28.56 2.97 3.60
CA ASP A 476 -29.63 2.04 3.27
C ASP A 476 -30.48 2.62 2.13
N PHE A 477 -30.58 1.88 1.03
CA PHE A 477 -31.43 2.19 -0.11
C PHE A 477 -32.60 1.22 -0.19
N LEU A 478 -33.82 1.72 -0.01
CA LEU A 478 -35.02 0.89 0.09
C LEU A 478 -36.04 1.27 -0.99
N ASN A 479 -36.38 0.33 -1.87
CA ASN A 479 -37.38 0.50 -2.94
C ASN A 479 -37.12 1.72 -3.84
N THR A 480 -35.90 1.85 -4.37
CA THR A 480 -35.59 2.91 -5.35
C THR A 480 -36.22 2.59 -6.71
N GLY A 481 -36.80 3.59 -7.36
CA GLY A 481 -37.50 3.43 -8.63
C GLY A 481 -36.56 3.11 -9.79
N LEU A 482 -35.39 3.73 -9.82
CA LEU A 482 -34.27 3.44 -10.72
C LEU A 482 -33.08 2.93 -9.90
N ASP A 483 -31.87 3.40 -10.19
CA ASP A 483 -30.63 2.95 -9.55
C ASP A 483 -30.60 3.34 -8.07
N SER A 484 -30.14 2.44 -7.19
CA SER A 484 -29.98 2.83 -5.78
C SER A 484 -28.87 3.86 -5.61
N PHE A 485 -27.72 3.61 -6.23
CA PHE A 485 -26.69 4.62 -6.33
C PHE A 485 -26.08 4.63 -7.73
N GLN A 486 -25.99 5.82 -8.29
CA GLN A 486 -25.32 6.08 -9.54
C GLN A 486 -24.13 6.99 -9.26
N VAL A 487 -22.92 6.50 -9.55
CA VAL A 487 -21.65 7.19 -9.28
C VAL A 487 -20.82 7.25 -10.55
N ASN A 488 -20.73 8.42 -11.18
CA ASN A 488 -20.06 8.56 -12.47
C ASN A 488 -18.95 9.60 -12.42
N ASN A 489 -17.95 9.38 -13.26
CA ASN A 489 -16.75 10.20 -13.36
C ASN A 489 -16.17 10.52 -11.98
N ALA A 490 -15.88 9.48 -11.19
CA ALA A 490 -15.45 9.63 -9.80
C ALA A 490 -14.14 8.86 -9.51
N VAL A 491 -13.20 9.52 -8.87
CA VAL A 491 -11.90 8.96 -8.49
C VAL A 491 -11.76 8.90 -6.97
N ASN A 492 -10.91 8.02 -6.46
CA ASN A 492 -10.68 7.77 -5.03
C ASN A 492 -11.97 7.40 -4.27
N VAL A 493 -12.84 6.60 -4.90
CA VAL A 493 -14.16 6.27 -4.36
C VAL A 493 -14.09 5.13 -3.35
N ASP A 494 -14.84 5.27 -2.24
CA ASP A 494 -15.01 4.23 -1.25
C ASP A 494 -16.50 4.02 -0.92
N ILE A 495 -17.02 2.86 -1.33
CA ILE A 495 -18.39 2.41 -1.08
C ILE A 495 -18.34 1.22 -0.14
N CYS A 496 -18.80 1.38 1.10
CA CYS A 496 -18.65 0.35 2.11
C CYS A 496 -19.88 0.20 3.01
N HIS A 497 -20.27 -1.03 3.38
CA HIS A 497 -21.44 -1.26 4.23
C HIS A 497 -22.74 -0.62 3.70
N VAL A 498 -22.88 -0.54 2.37
CA VAL A 498 -24.12 -0.08 1.72
C VAL A 498 -25.08 -1.26 1.60
N ASN A 499 -26.34 -1.03 1.97
CA ASN A 499 -27.40 -2.02 1.79
C ASN A 499 -28.40 -1.51 0.77
N THR A 500 -28.76 -2.36 -0.20
CA THR A 500 -29.85 -2.07 -1.13
C THR A 500 -30.90 -3.16 -1.05
N THR A 501 -32.16 -2.76 -1.15
CA THR A 501 -33.26 -3.72 -1.30
C THR A 501 -34.36 -3.17 -2.19
N GLY A 502 -34.71 -3.92 -3.23
CA GLY A 502 -35.80 -3.54 -4.13
C GLY A 502 -35.47 -2.42 -5.12
N SER A 503 -34.20 -2.27 -5.52
CA SER A 503 -33.77 -1.31 -6.54
C SER A 503 -34.45 -1.52 -7.89
N GLY A 504 -34.55 -0.49 -8.71
CA GLY A 504 -35.15 -0.56 -10.05
C GLY A 504 -36.64 -0.89 -10.04
N ALA A 505 -37.38 -0.46 -9.01
CA ALA A 505 -38.79 -0.82 -8.82
C ALA A 505 -39.72 -0.39 -9.97
N SER A 506 -39.34 0.66 -10.71
CA SER A 506 -40.07 1.13 -11.90
C SER A 506 -39.94 0.19 -13.11
N LYS A 507 -38.92 -0.69 -13.11
CA LYS A 507 -38.60 -1.64 -14.19
C LYS A 507 -38.39 -0.99 -15.55
N GLN A 508 -37.91 0.26 -15.57
CA GLN A 508 -37.49 0.91 -16.80
C GLN A 508 -36.25 0.21 -17.37
N GLY A 509 -36.28 -0.17 -18.65
CA GLY A 509 -35.19 -0.88 -19.29
C GLY A 509 -33.96 0.02 -19.43
N GLY A 510 -32.81 -0.42 -18.90
CA GLY A 510 -31.54 0.30 -19.01
C GLY A 510 -31.25 1.31 -17.89
N GLN A 511 -32.10 1.37 -16.84
CA GLN A 511 -31.95 2.27 -15.68
C GLN A 511 -32.51 1.63 -14.39
N ASN A 512 -32.24 0.34 -14.19
CA ASN A 512 -32.83 -0.45 -13.10
C ASN A 512 -31.78 -1.26 -12.32
N TYR A 513 -30.57 -0.72 -12.20
CA TYR A 513 -29.44 -1.34 -11.54
C TYR A 513 -29.52 -1.16 -10.00
N ALA A 514 -28.75 -1.91 -9.22
CA ALA A 514 -28.45 -1.44 -7.85
C ALA A 514 -27.37 -0.35 -7.89
N SER A 515 -26.39 -0.54 -8.76
CA SER A 515 -25.28 0.38 -8.99
C SER A 515 -25.07 0.61 -10.48
N SER A 516 -25.07 1.86 -10.92
CA SER A 516 -24.58 2.25 -12.26
C SER A 516 -23.42 3.20 -12.09
N SER A 517 -22.20 2.75 -12.41
CA SER A 517 -21.03 3.51 -11.98
C SER A 517 -19.83 3.49 -12.93
N VAL A 518 -19.16 4.64 -12.97
CA VAL A 518 -17.89 4.93 -13.66
C VAL A 518 -16.96 5.54 -12.61
N PHE A 519 -16.20 4.69 -11.92
CA PHE A 519 -15.25 5.11 -10.89
C PHE A 519 -14.03 4.21 -10.78
N ASP A 520 -12.98 4.76 -10.15
CA ASP A 520 -11.90 3.98 -9.53
C ASP A 520 -12.02 3.98 -7.99
N GLY A 521 -11.41 2.98 -7.37
CA GLY A 521 -11.46 2.77 -5.93
C GLY A 521 -12.13 1.44 -5.55
N ARG A 522 -12.99 1.45 -4.53
CA ARG A 522 -13.44 0.21 -3.87
C ARG A 522 -14.94 0.19 -3.56
N MET A 523 -15.58 -0.97 -3.78
CA MET A 523 -16.91 -1.31 -3.29
C MET A 523 -16.87 -2.62 -2.51
N TYR A 524 -17.08 -2.55 -1.19
CA TYR A 524 -16.86 -3.71 -0.33
C TYR A 524 -17.74 -3.78 0.92
N ASN A 525 -17.88 -4.97 1.47
CA ASN A 525 -18.73 -5.25 2.63
C ASN A 525 -20.20 -4.80 2.46
N CYS A 526 -20.69 -4.72 1.21
CA CYS A 526 -22.05 -4.29 0.87
C CYS A 526 -23.01 -5.48 0.72
N ARG A 527 -24.31 -5.20 0.89
CA ARG A 527 -25.41 -6.14 0.63
C ARG A 527 -26.33 -5.55 -0.43
N LEU A 528 -26.17 -5.99 -1.68
CA LEU A 528 -26.95 -5.50 -2.82
C LEU A 528 -28.03 -6.52 -3.16
N LEU A 529 -29.22 -6.39 -2.60
CA LEU A 529 -30.21 -7.47 -2.58
C LEU A 529 -31.46 -7.14 -3.40
N ARG A 530 -32.02 -8.15 -4.08
CA ARG A 530 -33.32 -8.07 -4.77
C ARG A 530 -33.39 -6.92 -5.79
N CYS A 531 -32.31 -6.70 -6.54
CA CYS A 531 -32.25 -5.66 -7.57
C CYS A 531 -33.13 -6.06 -8.75
N ASN A 532 -34.13 -5.28 -9.17
CA ASN A 532 -35.02 -5.74 -10.25
C ASN A 532 -34.33 -5.84 -11.62
N GLY A 533 -33.22 -5.12 -11.84
CA GLY A 533 -32.33 -5.28 -12.99
C GLY A 533 -30.99 -5.93 -12.61
N PRO A 534 -29.92 -5.68 -13.38
CA PRO A 534 -28.59 -6.15 -13.03
C PRO A 534 -28.08 -5.53 -11.72
N ILE A 535 -27.17 -6.21 -11.04
CA ILE A 535 -26.63 -5.71 -9.77
C ILE A 535 -25.79 -4.46 -10.03
N ALA A 536 -24.80 -4.58 -10.92
CA ALA A 536 -23.85 -3.51 -11.19
C ALA A 536 -23.63 -3.31 -12.69
N PHE A 537 -23.61 -2.05 -13.11
CA PHE A 537 -23.02 -1.60 -14.35
C PHE A 537 -21.67 -0.93 -14.07
N CYS A 538 -20.61 -1.38 -14.75
CA CYS A 538 -19.26 -0.87 -14.56
C CYS A 538 -18.59 -0.62 -15.92
N GLY A 539 -18.46 0.64 -16.33
CA GLY A 539 -17.69 1.03 -17.51
C GLY A 539 -18.12 2.35 -18.18
N PRO A 540 -17.19 3.09 -18.84
CA PRO A 540 -15.73 2.87 -18.88
C PRO A 540 -15.10 3.08 -17.48
N LEU A 541 -13.89 2.54 -17.26
CA LEU A 541 -13.15 2.72 -15.99
C LEU A 541 -12.24 3.95 -16.08
N LEU A 542 -11.92 4.56 -14.93
CA LEU A 542 -10.96 5.67 -14.84
C LEU A 542 -9.55 5.17 -14.47
N ASP A 543 -9.47 4.18 -13.59
CA ASP A 543 -8.24 3.51 -13.15
C ASP A 543 -8.60 2.07 -12.67
N GLU A 544 -8.18 1.66 -11.48
CA GLU A 544 -8.48 0.35 -10.89
C GLU A 544 -9.72 0.38 -10.00
N VAL A 545 -10.64 -0.58 -10.20
CA VAL A 545 -11.81 -0.80 -9.35
C VAL A 545 -11.78 -2.17 -8.67
N HIS A 546 -11.99 -2.19 -7.35
CA HIS A 546 -12.07 -3.41 -6.55
C HIS A 546 -13.48 -3.60 -5.97
N ILE A 547 -14.10 -4.74 -6.28
CA ILE A 547 -15.42 -5.13 -5.78
C ILE A 547 -15.26 -6.43 -4.98
N TYR A 548 -15.33 -6.35 -3.65
CA TYR A 548 -15.04 -7.51 -2.81
C TYR A 548 -15.81 -7.63 -1.51
N ASN A 549 -15.85 -8.84 -0.94
CA ASN A 549 -16.57 -9.11 0.30
C ASN A 549 -18.06 -8.69 0.28
N ASN A 550 -18.71 -8.70 -0.88
CA ASN A 550 -20.12 -8.32 -0.99
C ASN A 550 -21.05 -9.53 -1.06
N VAL A 551 -22.31 -9.34 -0.68
CA VAL A 551 -23.40 -10.28 -0.96
C VAL A 551 -24.37 -9.64 -1.94
N MET A 552 -24.47 -10.21 -3.13
CA MET A 552 -25.17 -9.61 -4.25
C MET A 552 -26.21 -10.55 -4.87
N GLU A 553 -27.44 -10.07 -5.02
CA GLU A 553 -28.56 -10.82 -5.58
C GLU A 553 -29.32 -9.98 -6.61
N ALA A 554 -29.21 -10.37 -7.88
CA ALA A 554 -30.03 -9.84 -8.95
C ALA A 554 -31.44 -10.42 -8.90
N GLY A 555 -32.38 -9.68 -9.47
CA GLY A 555 -33.76 -10.07 -9.65
C GLY A 555 -33.90 -11.22 -10.64
N ARG A 556 -35.08 -11.84 -10.63
CA ARG A 556 -35.38 -12.97 -11.50
C ARG A 556 -35.19 -12.58 -12.97
N TYR A 557 -34.45 -13.40 -13.71
CA TYR A 557 -34.11 -13.19 -15.13
C TYR A 557 -33.12 -12.04 -15.42
N SER A 558 -32.50 -11.44 -14.41
CA SER A 558 -31.50 -10.38 -14.57
C SER A 558 -30.07 -10.92 -14.43
N GLY A 559 -29.15 -10.42 -15.25
CA GLY A 559 -27.72 -10.73 -15.14
C GLY A 559 -27.07 -10.08 -13.92
N ALA A 560 -25.89 -10.54 -13.49
CA ALA A 560 -25.20 -9.93 -12.36
C ALA A 560 -24.55 -8.60 -12.75
N PHE A 561 -23.72 -8.63 -13.80
CA PHE A 561 -22.92 -7.50 -14.23
C PHE A 561 -23.23 -7.10 -15.67
N VAL A 562 -23.13 -5.82 -15.95
CA VAL A 562 -23.08 -5.31 -17.32
C VAL A 562 -21.85 -4.44 -17.43
N SER A 563 -20.91 -4.82 -18.28
CA SER A 563 -19.72 -4.01 -18.54
C SER A 563 -19.50 -3.86 -20.04
N THR A 564 -19.27 -2.62 -20.47
CA THR A 564 -18.91 -2.27 -21.83
C THR A 564 -17.68 -1.38 -21.77
N LEU A 565 -16.57 -1.86 -22.34
CA LEU A 565 -15.49 -0.97 -22.77
C LEU A 565 -15.94 -0.36 -24.09
N TRP A 566 -16.39 0.89 -24.05
CA TRP A 566 -16.96 1.55 -25.23
C TRP A 566 -15.86 1.78 -26.27
N LYS A 567 -16.15 1.36 -27.51
CA LYS A 567 -15.53 1.88 -28.73
C LYS A 567 -16.40 3.03 -29.22
N SER A 568 -16.41 4.16 -28.52
CA SER A 568 -16.93 5.39 -29.13
C SER A 568 -15.86 5.87 -30.12
N SER A 569 -16.25 6.40 -31.27
CA SER A 569 -15.32 6.85 -32.32
C SER A 569 -14.45 8.05 -31.90
N ASP A 570 -14.61 8.53 -30.67
CA ASP A 570 -14.05 9.79 -30.18
C ASP A 570 -13.20 9.62 -28.88
N ASP A 571 -13.06 8.41 -28.32
CA ASP A 571 -12.28 8.14 -27.09
C ASP A 571 -10.92 7.49 -27.40
N GLU A 572 -9.86 8.29 -27.55
CA GLU A 572 -8.46 7.87 -27.81
C GLU A 572 -7.71 7.34 -26.57
N HIS A 573 -8.41 6.96 -25.48
CA HIS A 573 -7.80 6.96 -24.13
C HIS A 573 -7.57 5.61 -23.44
N ILE A 574 -7.94 4.47 -24.03
CA ILE A 574 -7.88 3.16 -23.31
C ILE A 574 -6.63 2.33 -23.70
N ASP A 575 -6.16 2.50 -24.93
CA ASP A 575 -4.97 1.82 -25.49
C ASP A 575 -4.03 2.92 -25.99
N LEU A 576 -3.23 3.47 -25.06
CA LEU A 576 -2.44 4.68 -25.31
C LEU A 576 -1.28 4.45 -26.30
N ASP A 577 -0.85 3.20 -26.49
CA ASP A 577 0.25 2.84 -27.39
C ASP A 577 -0.21 2.16 -28.69
N GLY A 578 -1.49 1.77 -28.77
CA GLY A 578 -2.14 1.22 -29.96
C GLY A 578 -1.76 -0.23 -30.23
N ASP A 579 -1.25 -0.96 -29.24
CA ASP A 579 -0.80 -2.34 -29.38
C ASP A 579 -1.93 -3.37 -29.22
N GLY A 580 -3.14 -2.92 -28.85
CA GLY A 580 -4.32 -3.75 -28.62
C GLY A 580 -4.39 -4.37 -27.21
N VAL A 581 -3.52 -3.97 -26.30
CA VAL A 581 -3.42 -4.40 -24.90
C VAL A 581 -3.73 -3.23 -23.97
N VAL A 582 -4.50 -3.50 -22.92
CA VAL A 582 -4.84 -2.53 -21.88
C VAL A 582 -4.30 -3.05 -20.55
N ASP A 583 -3.31 -2.32 -20.01
CA ASP A 583 -2.67 -2.62 -18.73
C ASP A 583 -2.68 -1.43 -17.74
N GLU A 584 -3.21 -0.28 -18.14
CA GLU A 584 -3.33 0.90 -17.29
C GLU A 584 -4.51 0.80 -16.32
N ILE A 585 -5.70 0.43 -16.82
CA ILE A 585 -6.94 0.28 -16.03
C ILE A 585 -7.20 -1.17 -15.59
N GLY A 586 -7.92 -1.38 -14.49
CA GLY A 586 -8.14 -2.71 -13.93
C GLY A 586 -9.49 -2.93 -13.25
N MET A 587 -9.97 -4.17 -13.28
CA MET A 587 -11.20 -4.60 -12.60
C MET A 587 -10.95 -5.86 -11.78
N TYR A 588 -11.15 -5.76 -10.48
CA TYR A 588 -10.90 -6.85 -9.52
C TYR A 588 -12.19 -7.20 -8.78
N ILE A 589 -12.79 -8.34 -9.11
CA ILE A 589 -14.02 -8.84 -8.46
C ILE A 589 -13.71 -10.10 -7.66
N TYR A 590 -13.68 -10.02 -6.33
CA TYR A 590 -13.20 -11.16 -5.53
C TYR A 590 -13.88 -11.34 -4.18
N ASN A 591 -13.91 -12.57 -3.66
CA ASN A 591 -14.54 -12.89 -2.38
C ASN A 591 -16.02 -12.44 -2.24
N ASN A 592 -16.78 -12.40 -3.33
CA ASN A 592 -18.20 -12.04 -3.29
C ASN A 592 -19.10 -13.28 -3.29
N VAL A 593 -20.36 -13.11 -2.89
CA VAL A 593 -21.46 -13.96 -3.36
C VAL A 593 -22.20 -13.22 -4.45
N VAL A 594 -22.34 -13.86 -5.61
CA VAL A 594 -23.06 -13.34 -6.78
C VAL A 594 -24.17 -14.32 -7.15
N LYS A 595 -25.42 -13.91 -6.97
CA LYS A 595 -26.60 -14.68 -7.36
C LYS A 595 -27.38 -13.95 -8.44
N ALA A 596 -27.56 -14.58 -9.60
CA ALA A 596 -28.24 -13.94 -10.75
C ALA A 596 -28.77 -14.96 -11.77
N TYR A 597 -29.43 -14.49 -12.82
CA TYR A 597 -29.80 -15.33 -13.98
C TYR A 597 -28.56 -15.85 -14.73
N SER A 598 -27.64 -14.93 -15.01
CA SER A 598 -26.31 -15.19 -15.60
C SER A 598 -25.30 -14.22 -14.99
N LEU A 599 -24.00 -14.43 -15.21
CA LEU A 599 -22.99 -13.43 -14.82
C LEU A 599 -23.14 -12.11 -15.60
N GLY A 600 -23.82 -12.14 -16.74
CA GLY A 600 -24.14 -10.97 -17.55
C GLY A 600 -23.27 -10.83 -18.80
N SER A 601 -23.22 -9.62 -19.36
CA SER A 601 -22.56 -9.33 -20.64
C SER A 601 -21.29 -8.52 -20.42
N PHE A 602 -20.22 -8.99 -21.06
CA PHE A 602 -18.86 -8.49 -20.94
C PHE A 602 -18.26 -8.46 -22.34
N ASN A 603 -18.14 -7.26 -22.93
CA ASN A 603 -17.72 -7.10 -24.32
C ASN A 603 -16.51 -6.15 -24.41
N THR A 604 -15.47 -6.57 -25.13
CA THR A 604 -14.31 -5.76 -25.47
C THR A 604 -13.63 -6.29 -26.74
N ASP A 605 -13.01 -5.39 -27.51
CA ASP A 605 -12.12 -5.74 -28.63
C ASP A 605 -10.63 -5.85 -28.16
N TYR A 606 -10.33 -5.49 -26.91
CA TYR A 606 -8.97 -5.39 -26.36
C TYR A 606 -8.54 -6.61 -25.53
N SER A 607 -7.23 -6.87 -25.49
CA SER A 607 -6.61 -7.76 -24.50
C SER A 607 -6.46 -7.01 -23.17
N LEU A 608 -6.96 -7.57 -22.06
CA LEU A 608 -6.98 -6.89 -20.77
C LEU A 608 -6.05 -7.59 -19.77
N MET A 609 -5.02 -6.90 -19.27
CA MET A 609 -4.03 -7.51 -18.37
C MET A 609 -4.44 -7.50 -16.90
N LYS A 610 -5.21 -6.49 -16.47
CA LYS A 610 -5.59 -6.26 -15.05
C LYS A 610 -7.05 -6.58 -14.71
N TYR A 611 -7.62 -7.61 -15.35
CA TYR A 611 -9.01 -8.02 -15.12
C TYR A 611 -9.07 -9.37 -14.41
N PHE A 612 -9.43 -9.35 -13.13
CA PHE A 612 -9.46 -10.53 -12.26
C PHE A 612 -10.84 -10.75 -11.65
N MET A 613 -11.32 -12.00 -11.70
CA MET A 613 -12.50 -12.43 -10.97
C MET A 613 -12.15 -13.71 -10.21
N ASP A 614 -11.84 -13.61 -8.92
CA ASP A 614 -11.25 -14.71 -8.13
C ASP A 614 -12.00 -14.98 -6.82
N ASP A 615 -11.99 -16.22 -6.34
CA ASP A 615 -12.50 -16.59 -5.01
C ASP A 615 -13.96 -16.19 -4.73
N ASN A 616 -14.82 -16.08 -5.74
CA ASN A 616 -16.25 -15.75 -5.60
C ASN A 616 -17.13 -17.01 -5.52
N ILE A 617 -18.28 -16.90 -4.86
CA ILE A 617 -19.39 -17.87 -4.96
C ILE A 617 -20.35 -17.36 -6.04
N ILE A 618 -20.41 -18.06 -7.16
CA ILE A 618 -21.20 -17.67 -8.35
C ILE A 618 -22.35 -18.65 -8.52
N ILE A 619 -23.57 -18.15 -8.28
CA ILE A 619 -24.80 -18.91 -8.34
C ILE A 619 -25.64 -18.36 -9.50
N THR A 620 -25.77 -19.13 -10.57
CA THR A 620 -26.49 -18.70 -11.78
C THR A 620 -27.64 -19.63 -12.14
N GLU A 621 -28.72 -19.08 -12.71
CA GLU A 621 -29.84 -19.90 -13.20
C GLU A 621 -29.46 -20.71 -14.45
N VAL A 622 -28.69 -20.10 -15.35
CA VAL A 622 -28.28 -20.76 -16.61
C VAL A 622 -27.21 -21.84 -16.39
N GLY A 623 -26.46 -21.75 -15.29
CA GLY A 623 -25.41 -22.70 -14.92
C GLY A 623 -24.09 -22.41 -15.60
N THR A 624 -23.57 -21.20 -15.39
CA THR A 624 -22.22 -20.80 -15.77
C THR A 624 -21.18 -21.62 -15.00
N ASP A 625 -20.12 -22.06 -15.66
CA ASP A 625 -19.03 -22.89 -15.11
C ASP A 625 -17.65 -22.22 -15.21
N LYS A 626 -17.58 -21.03 -15.79
CA LYS A 626 -16.35 -20.24 -15.93
C LYS A 626 -16.63 -18.74 -15.88
N VAL A 627 -15.60 -17.97 -15.56
CA VAL A 627 -15.63 -16.50 -15.69
C VAL A 627 -15.67 -16.09 -17.17
N PRO A 628 -16.18 -14.88 -17.49
CA PRO A 628 -16.12 -14.34 -18.86
C PRO A 628 -14.68 -14.29 -19.38
N ASN A 629 -14.50 -14.53 -20.68
CA ASN A 629 -13.17 -14.67 -21.30
C ASN A 629 -12.27 -13.42 -21.17
N MET A 630 -12.83 -12.24 -20.88
CA MET A 630 -12.05 -11.01 -20.68
C MET A 630 -11.24 -10.99 -19.38
N PHE A 631 -11.57 -11.87 -18.43
CA PHE A 631 -10.84 -11.99 -17.17
C PHE A 631 -9.67 -12.95 -17.35
N THR A 632 -8.45 -12.48 -17.09
CA THR A 632 -7.21 -13.28 -17.12
C THR A 632 -7.03 -14.12 -15.84
N GLY A 633 -7.89 -13.90 -14.84
CA GLY A 633 -8.05 -14.69 -13.61
C GLY A 633 -9.15 -15.77 -13.69
N GLY A 634 -9.78 -16.06 -12.55
CA GLY A 634 -10.81 -17.10 -12.45
C GLY A 634 -10.54 -18.15 -11.37
N LYS A 635 -9.47 -17.98 -10.59
CA LYS A 635 -9.01 -19.02 -9.65
C LYS A 635 -9.90 -19.02 -8.41
N GLY A 636 -10.14 -20.22 -7.88
CA GLY A 636 -10.88 -20.43 -6.63
C GLY A 636 -12.35 -20.00 -6.60
N ASN A 637 -12.95 -19.65 -7.74
CA ASN A 637 -14.40 -19.43 -7.82
C ASN A 637 -15.16 -20.75 -7.68
N VAL A 638 -16.30 -20.70 -7.00
CA VAL A 638 -17.24 -21.82 -6.89
C VAL A 638 -18.49 -21.52 -7.70
N PHE A 639 -18.79 -22.37 -8.69
CA PHE A 639 -19.92 -22.21 -9.60
C PHE A 639 -21.06 -23.16 -9.25
N LEU A 640 -22.28 -22.64 -9.13
CA LEU A 640 -23.49 -23.44 -8.91
C LEU A 640 -24.59 -23.05 -9.91
N LYS A 641 -25.30 -24.08 -10.40
CA LYS A 641 -26.51 -23.93 -11.18
C LYS A 641 -27.76 -24.05 -10.29
N ALA A 642 -28.19 -22.96 -9.67
CA ALA A 642 -29.34 -22.99 -8.77
C ALA A 642 -29.99 -21.60 -8.59
N SER A 643 -31.15 -21.35 -9.20
CA SER A 643 -31.88 -20.07 -9.02
C SER A 643 -32.46 -19.91 -7.62
N THR A 644 -33.09 -20.98 -7.14
CA THR A 644 -34.05 -20.96 -6.03
C THR A 644 -34.08 -22.27 -5.26
N ASN A 645 -33.22 -23.25 -5.62
CA ASN A 645 -33.10 -24.50 -4.89
C ASN A 645 -32.14 -24.32 -3.70
N TYR A 646 -32.60 -23.59 -2.68
CA TYR A 646 -31.80 -23.26 -1.50
C TYR A 646 -31.33 -24.50 -0.74
N GLU A 647 -32.14 -25.56 -0.66
CA GLU A 647 -31.74 -26.82 -0.01
C GLU A 647 -30.51 -27.44 -0.70
N TYR A 648 -30.46 -27.40 -2.03
CA TYR A 648 -29.30 -27.86 -2.80
C TYR A 648 -28.08 -26.95 -2.62
N ILE A 649 -28.28 -25.62 -2.59
CA ILE A 649 -27.19 -24.65 -2.36
C ILE A 649 -26.59 -24.87 -0.96
N ASP A 650 -27.43 -24.92 0.06
CA ASP A 650 -27.01 -25.10 1.46
C ASP A 650 -26.32 -26.45 1.66
N GLU A 651 -26.80 -27.53 1.01
CA GLU A 651 -26.16 -28.85 1.05
C GLU A 651 -24.76 -28.87 0.44
N LEU A 652 -24.59 -28.27 -0.75
CA LEU A 652 -23.30 -28.27 -1.44
C LEU A 652 -22.28 -27.33 -0.81
N LEU A 653 -22.71 -26.10 -0.50
CA LEU A 653 -21.82 -25.10 0.08
C LEU A 653 -21.62 -25.30 1.58
N LYS A 654 -22.51 -26.04 2.26
CA LYS A 654 -22.54 -26.21 3.71
C LYS A 654 -22.52 -24.86 4.43
N VAL A 655 -23.47 -24.00 4.06
CA VAL A 655 -23.63 -22.66 4.61
C VAL A 655 -24.87 -22.55 5.46
N GLY A 656 -24.95 -21.52 6.31
CA GLY A 656 -26.04 -21.32 7.26
C GLY A 656 -27.44 -21.31 6.62
N ASP A 657 -27.73 -20.30 5.81
CA ASP A 657 -29.05 -20.16 5.15
C ASP A 657 -28.96 -19.25 3.92
N SER A 658 -28.65 -19.83 2.76
CA SER A 658 -28.52 -19.08 1.50
C SER A 658 -29.82 -18.39 1.09
N ALA A 659 -30.98 -18.87 1.57
CA ALA A 659 -32.27 -18.25 1.29
C ALA A 659 -32.44 -16.88 1.95
N ASN A 660 -31.73 -16.65 3.06
CA ASN A 660 -31.72 -15.39 3.79
C ASN A 660 -30.37 -14.67 3.63
N ASN A 661 -29.62 -15.00 2.57
CA ASN A 661 -28.32 -14.41 2.25
C ASN A 661 -27.26 -14.63 3.34
N ASN A 662 -27.42 -15.68 4.16
CA ASN A 662 -26.42 -16.12 5.12
C ASN A 662 -25.57 -17.22 4.49
N TYR A 663 -24.47 -16.81 3.85
CA TYR A 663 -23.49 -17.69 3.22
C TYR A 663 -22.32 -18.03 4.14
N GLN A 664 -22.49 -17.86 5.45
CA GLN A 664 -21.46 -18.23 6.39
C GLN A 664 -21.14 -19.73 6.27
N PRO A 665 -19.89 -20.14 6.06
CA PRO A 665 -19.54 -21.55 5.89
C PRO A 665 -19.44 -22.29 7.22
N ASN A 666 -19.88 -23.54 7.25
CA ASN A 666 -19.53 -24.50 8.29
C ASN A 666 -18.04 -24.88 8.22
N TYR A 667 -17.48 -25.46 9.28
CA TYR A 667 -16.08 -25.87 9.34
C TYR A 667 -15.64 -26.83 8.22
N ASN A 668 -16.52 -27.76 7.84
CA ASN A 668 -16.26 -28.74 6.78
C ASN A 668 -16.77 -28.28 5.41
N SER A 669 -17.12 -27.00 5.26
CA SER A 669 -17.55 -26.43 3.99
C SER A 669 -16.43 -26.53 2.95
N PRO A 670 -16.73 -26.88 1.69
CA PRO A 670 -15.74 -26.80 0.62
C PRO A 670 -15.17 -25.39 0.43
N LEU A 671 -15.94 -24.35 0.77
CA LEU A 671 -15.53 -22.95 0.65
C LEU A 671 -14.28 -22.60 1.46
N ILE A 672 -14.00 -23.36 2.53
CA ILE A 672 -12.81 -23.16 3.36
C ILE A 672 -11.52 -23.37 2.57
N LYS A 673 -11.49 -24.29 1.59
CA LYS A 673 -10.29 -24.70 0.85
C LYS A 673 -10.32 -24.33 -0.64
N SER A 674 -11.46 -23.85 -1.13
CA SER A 674 -11.64 -23.54 -2.54
C SER A 674 -10.89 -22.29 -3.00
N GLY A 675 -10.54 -21.38 -2.09
CA GLY A 675 -9.88 -20.13 -2.44
C GLY A 675 -8.45 -20.36 -2.93
N MET A 676 -8.03 -19.59 -3.92
CA MET A 676 -6.72 -19.71 -4.55
C MET A 676 -5.97 -18.39 -4.62
N ALA A 677 -6.66 -17.25 -4.78
CA ALA A 677 -6.02 -15.94 -4.96
C ALA A 677 -5.65 -15.27 -3.63
N GLY A 678 -6.54 -15.29 -2.63
CA GLY A 678 -6.24 -14.79 -1.28
C GLY A 678 -6.10 -13.27 -1.18
N ARG A 679 -6.89 -12.53 -1.96
CA ARG A 679 -6.80 -11.07 -2.06
C ARG A 679 -7.39 -10.32 -0.86
N THR A 680 -8.06 -11.00 0.07
CA THR A 680 -8.68 -10.38 1.25
C THR A 680 -8.02 -10.82 2.55
N LYS A 681 -7.77 -9.86 3.44
CA LYS A 681 -7.25 -10.11 4.78
C LYS A 681 -8.37 -10.42 5.79
N TYR A 682 -9.47 -9.68 5.69
CA TYR A 682 -10.63 -9.78 6.57
C TYR A 682 -11.87 -10.25 5.80
N ASP A 683 -12.79 -10.93 6.48
CA ASP A 683 -14.11 -11.29 5.94
C ASP A 683 -15.08 -10.09 6.03
N ILE A 684 -16.29 -10.21 5.48
CA ILE A 684 -17.32 -9.16 5.52
C ILE A 684 -17.71 -8.74 6.95
N ARG A 685 -17.47 -9.60 7.94
CA ARG A 685 -17.73 -9.33 9.36
C ARG A 685 -16.49 -8.79 10.07
N GLY A 686 -15.37 -8.66 9.37
CA GLY A 686 -14.10 -8.16 9.88
C GLY A 686 -13.15 -9.22 10.41
N TYR A 687 -13.49 -10.51 10.38
CA TYR A 687 -12.62 -11.55 10.92
C TYR A 687 -11.40 -11.80 10.04
N ARG A 688 -10.21 -11.80 10.65
CA ARG A 688 -9.00 -12.24 9.97
C ARG A 688 -9.09 -13.75 9.71
N ASN A 689 -8.58 -14.18 8.56
CA ASN A 689 -8.51 -15.60 8.24
C ASN A 689 -7.66 -16.36 9.28
N TRP A 690 -8.21 -17.43 9.86
CA TRP A 690 -7.50 -18.20 10.89
C TRP A 690 -6.67 -19.36 10.36
N TYR A 691 -6.72 -19.60 9.05
CA TYR A 691 -5.81 -20.50 8.35
C TYR A 691 -4.75 -19.64 7.67
N LYS A 692 -3.49 -19.80 8.05
CA LYS A 692 -2.41 -18.91 7.58
C LYS A 692 -2.04 -19.14 6.11
N THR A 693 -2.33 -20.33 5.56
CA THR A 693 -1.92 -20.73 4.21
C THR A 693 -3.06 -21.10 3.27
N ILE A 694 -4.30 -21.04 3.76
CA ILE A 694 -5.48 -21.47 3.02
C ILE A 694 -6.36 -20.26 2.76
N ASN A 695 -6.68 -20.05 1.49
CA ASN A 695 -7.62 -19.01 1.10
C ASN A 695 -9.03 -19.59 1.06
N ARG A 696 -9.99 -18.78 1.51
CA ARG A 696 -11.41 -19.11 1.44
C ARG A 696 -12.04 -18.50 0.20
N THR A 697 -13.08 -19.15 -0.30
CA THR A 697 -13.98 -18.60 -1.33
C THR A 697 -15.17 -17.93 -0.66
N GLY A 698 -15.51 -16.74 -1.15
CA GLY A 698 -16.65 -15.95 -0.70
C GLY A 698 -16.34 -14.99 0.46
N PRO A 699 -17.35 -14.20 0.86
CA PRO A 699 -17.16 -13.04 1.75
C PRO A 699 -17.11 -13.42 3.23
N PHE A 700 -17.52 -14.62 3.62
CA PHE A 700 -17.63 -15.02 5.02
C PHE A 700 -16.52 -16.00 5.43
N LEU A 701 -15.98 -15.82 6.62
CA LEU A 701 -15.29 -16.85 7.39
C LEU A 701 -16.32 -17.67 8.18
N GLY A 702 -16.03 -18.93 8.49
CA GLY A 702 -16.88 -19.70 9.41
C GLY A 702 -16.86 -19.13 10.84
N ILE A 703 -17.64 -19.73 11.75
CA ILE A 703 -17.51 -19.51 13.22
C ILE A 703 -16.79 -20.67 13.94
N TYR A 704 -16.25 -21.63 13.18
CA TYR A 704 -15.55 -22.79 13.71
C TYR A 704 -14.31 -23.16 12.89
N LYS A 705 -13.18 -23.38 13.56
CA LYS A 705 -11.93 -23.83 12.92
C LYS A 705 -11.95 -25.35 12.79
N ASP A 706 -11.82 -25.85 11.56
CA ASP A 706 -11.64 -27.27 11.30
C ASP A 706 -10.22 -27.68 11.72
N THR A 707 -10.11 -28.45 12.80
CA THR A 707 -8.83 -28.91 13.35
C THR A 707 -8.15 -29.98 12.49
N THR A 708 -8.84 -30.53 11.49
CA THR A 708 -8.24 -31.49 10.55
C THR A 708 -7.46 -30.81 9.43
N VAL A 709 -7.56 -29.49 9.33
CA VAL A 709 -6.88 -28.68 8.34
C VAL A 709 -5.57 -28.17 8.92
N GLU A 710 -4.46 -28.72 8.45
CA GLU A 710 -3.13 -28.30 8.91
C GLU A 710 -2.84 -26.85 8.54
N ASP A 711 -2.42 -26.09 9.55
CA ASP A 711 -1.99 -24.70 9.41
C ASP A 711 -0.48 -24.68 9.14
N VAL A 712 -0.11 -24.89 7.88
CA VAL A 712 1.32 -24.89 7.51
C VAL A 712 1.86 -23.50 7.77
N THR A 713 2.80 -23.36 8.70
CA THR A 713 3.49 -22.09 8.92
C THR A 713 4.46 -21.84 7.77
N VAL A 714 4.65 -20.58 7.39
CA VAL A 714 5.62 -20.24 6.34
C VAL A 714 7.01 -20.74 6.71
N GLN A 715 7.65 -21.51 5.83
CA GLN A 715 8.98 -22.06 6.04
C GLN A 715 9.80 -21.90 4.77
N LEU A 716 10.98 -21.30 4.89
CA LEU A 716 11.99 -21.29 3.85
C LEU A 716 12.83 -22.55 4.04
N THR A 717 12.79 -23.46 3.08
CA THR A 717 13.51 -24.73 3.14
C THR A 717 14.86 -24.66 2.41
N GLY A 718 15.01 -23.72 1.47
CA GLY A 718 16.22 -23.55 0.68
C GLY A 718 16.24 -22.23 -0.08
N ILE A 719 17.43 -21.80 -0.49
CA ILE A 719 17.60 -20.87 -1.60
C ILE A 719 18.65 -21.42 -2.57
N ALA A 720 18.49 -21.15 -3.86
CA ALA A 720 19.42 -21.54 -4.91
C ALA A 720 19.88 -20.31 -5.71
N ILE A 721 21.20 -20.08 -5.77
CA ILE A 721 21.80 -18.98 -6.53
C ILE A 721 22.11 -19.48 -7.95
N ASN A 722 21.64 -18.76 -8.98
CA ASN A 722 21.85 -19.12 -10.40
C ASN A 722 21.54 -20.59 -10.71
N SER A 723 20.39 -21.06 -10.22
CA SER A 723 19.97 -22.48 -10.33
C SER A 723 20.94 -23.49 -9.69
N GLY A 724 21.66 -23.09 -8.65
CA GLY A 724 22.58 -23.94 -7.89
C GLY A 724 24.04 -23.90 -8.36
N ALA A 725 24.45 -22.83 -9.03
CA ALA A 725 25.83 -22.65 -9.48
C ALA A 725 26.79 -22.48 -8.29
N THR A 726 28.03 -22.95 -8.45
CA THR A 726 29.12 -22.81 -7.45
C THR A 726 29.89 -21.51 -7.59
N ASP A 727 29.90 -20.91 -8.78
CA ASP A 727 30.62 -19.69 -9.10
C ASP A 727 29.85 -18.79 -10.07
N THR A 728 30.24 -17.52 -10.14
CA THR A 728 29.73 -16.58 -11.12
C THR A 728 30.72 -15.45 -11.40
N THR A 729 30.66 -14.92 -12.64
CA THR A 729 31.30 -13.67 -13.05
C THR A 729 30.35 -12.48 -13.03
N GLU A 730 29.04 -12.73 -12.95
CA GLU A 730 27.99 -11.71 -12.98
C GLU A 730 27.74 -11.18 -11.56
N ARG A 731 27.71 -9.85 -11.42
CA ARG A 731 27.46 -9.22 -10.12
C ARG A 731 26.00 -9.34 -9.68
N THR A 732 25.07 -9.37 -10.65
CA THR A 732 23.65 -9.62 -10.39
C THR A 732 23.36 -11.10 -10.61
N VAL A 733 22.89 -11.77 -9.56
CA VAL A 733 22.57 -13.19 -9.53
C VAL A 733 21.07 -13.40 -9.35
N SER A 734 20.56 -14.52 -9.84
CA SER A 734 19.19 -14.96 -9.56
C SER A 734 19.17 -15.79 -8.27
N VAL A 735 18.23 -15.51 -7.38
CA VAL A 735 18.04 -16.25 -6.13
C VAL A 735 16.64 -16.84 -6.13
N LYS A 736 16.56 -18.16 -6.27
CA LYS A 736 15.30 -18.91 -6.19
C LYS A 736 15.04 -19.34 -4.74
N PHE A 737 13.82 -19.13 -4.26
CA PHE A 737 13.37 -19.54 -2.93
C PHE A 737 12.64 -20.88 -3.03
N ASP A 738 13.04 -21.85 -2.20
CA ASP A 738 12.31 -23.10 -2.00
C ASP A 738 11.61 -23.02 -0.64
N TYR A 739 10.29 -23.10 -0.61
CA TYR A 739 9.51 -22.81 0.59
C TYR A 739 8.21 -23.62 0.69
N MET A 740 7.68 -23.69 1.91
CA MET A 740 6.35 -24.18 2.25
C MET A 740 5.49 -23.03 2.77
N GLY A 741 4.19 -23.10 2.50
CA GLY A 741 3.25 -22.03 2.82
C GLY A 741 3.21 -20.94 1.75
N ARG A 742 2.75 -19.74 2.12
CA ARG A 742 2.52 -18.62 1.19
C ARG A 742 3.13 -17.34 1.73
N PRO A 743 4.40 -17.02 1.42
CA PRO A 743 5.02 -15.79 1.86
C PRO A 743 4.35 -14.57 1.22
N THR A 744 4.20 -13.49 1.99
CA THR A 744 3.71 -12.18 1.52
C THR A 744 4.84 -11.17 1.39
N ARG A 745 6.00 -11.46 2.00
CA ARG A 745 7.18 -10.60 1.99
C ARG A 745 8.47 -11.41 2.12
N TYR A 746 9.57 -10.84 1.68
CA TYR A 746 10.92 -11.40 1.82
C TYR A 746 11.92 -10.32 2.22
N ARG A 747 13.06 -10.76 2.74
CA ARG A 747 14.26 -9.93 2.87
C ARG A 747 15.48 -10.77 2.52
N ILE A 748 16.46 -10.13 1.90
CA ILE A 748 17.63 -10.79 1.33
C ILE A 748 18.84 -9.85 1.41
N ALA A 749 19.97 -10.35 1.89
CA ALA A 749 21.22 -9.59 1.95
C ALA A 749 22.43 -10.49 2.15
N GLU A 750 23.63 -9.94 2.01
CA GLU A 750 24.90 -10.58 2.41
C GLU A 750 25.20 -10.37 3.91
N LEU A 751 24.15 -10.32 4.73
CA LEU A 751 24.21 -10.10 6.18
C LEU A 751 23.49 -11.22 6.93
N ALA A 752 24.25 -12.03 7.68
CA ALA A 752 23.77 -13.27 8.29
C ALA A 752 22.49 -13.17 9.14
N GLY A 753 22.32 -12.05 9.86
CA GLY A 753 21.16 -11.81 10.72
C GLY A 753 20.05 -10.98 10.08
N LEU A 754 20.24 -10.47 8.86
CA LEU A 754 19.32 -9.56 8.17
C LEU A 754 18.85 -8.36 9.02
N SER A 755 19.64 -7.97 10.01
CA SER A 755 19.32 -6.86 10.92
C SER A 755 19.38 -5.54 10.17
N GLY A 756 18.33 -4.73 10.27
CA GLY A 756 18.21 -3.47 9.53
C GLY A 756 17.86 -3.62 8.04
N ILE A 757 17.65 -4.85 7.55
CA ILE A 757 17.14 -5.09 6.20
C ILE A 757 15.62 -5.04 6.22
N GLU A 758 15.04 -4.13 5.44
CA GLU A 758 13.59 -3.96 5.31
C GLU A 758 12.94 -5.17 4.64
N TRP A 759 11.69 -5.42 5.01
CA TRP A 759 10.85 -6.39 4.34
C TRP A 759 10.33 -5.82 3.03
N VAL A 760 10.46 -6.58 1.96
CA VAL A 760 9.96 -6.25 0.62
C VAL A 760 8.76 -7.14 0.31
N ASN A 761 7.72 -6.59 -0.34
CA ASN A 761 6.58 -7.37 -0.80
C ASN A 761 7.02 -8.53 -1.69
N TRP A 762 6.35 -9.67 -1.55
CA TRP A 762 6.68 -10.88 -2.31
C TRP A 762 6.57 -10.64 -3.81
N ALA A 763 7.69 -10.76 -4.52
CA ALA A 763 7.77 -10.51 -5.97
C ALA A 763 7.88 -11.80 -6.80
N GLY A 764 7.60 -12.95 -6.18
CA GLY A 764 7.66 -14.27 -6.81
C GLY A 764 8.81 -15.13 -6.29
N ASP A 765 8.91 -16.35 -6.84
CA ASP A 765 9.79 -17.40 -6.31
C ASP A 765 11.26 -17.20 -6.67
N THR A 766 11.57 -16.28 -7.59
CA THR A 766 12.94 -15.98 -8.03
C THR A 766 13.14 -14.48 -8.07
N ILE A 767 14.16 -14.01 -7.35
CA ILE A 767 14.46 -12.59 -7.16
C ILE A 767 15.87 -12.31 -7.66
N ALA A 768 16.06 -11.18 -8.35
CA ALA A 768 17.39 -10.70 -8.71
C ALA A 768 18.07 -10.05 -7.49
N PHE A 769 19.31 -10.45 -7.20
CA PHE A 769 20.11 -9.90 -6.11
C PHE A 769 21.47 -9.44 -6.63
N THR A 770 21.95 -8.27 -6.22
CA THR A 770 23.26 -7.75 -6.65
C THR A 770 24.28 -7.90 -5.53
N LEU A 771 25.34 -8.67 -5.79
CA LEU A 771 26.44 -8.92 -4.86
C LEU A 771 27.21 -7.62 -4.55
N SER A 772 27.74 -7.53 -3.34
CA SER A 772 28.64 -6.46 -2.89
C SER A 772 29.92 -6.42 -3.73
N GLU A 773 30.58 -5.26 -3.75
CA GLU A 773 31.85 -5.05 -4.45
C GLU A 773 32.96 -5.95 -3.89
N GLY A 774 33.96 -6.23 -4.73
CA GLY A 774 35.09 -7.13 -4.40
C GLY A 774 34.81 -8.59 -4.72
N TYR A 775 35.76 -9.21 -5.43
CA TYR A 775 35.77 -10.65 -5.76
C TYR A 775 36.04 -11.51 -4.52
N GLY A 776 35.55 -12.75 -4.52
CA GLY A 776 35.70 -13.74 -3.45
C GLY A 776 34.42 -14.50 -3.15
N GLU A 777 34.42 -15.31 -2.09
CA GLU A 777 33.23 -16.03 -1.64
C GLU A 777 32.15 -15.06 -1.13
N LYS A 778 30.95 -15.17 -1.68
CA LYS A 778 29.76 -14.43 -1.24
C LYS A 778 28.76 -15.38 -0.61
N THR A 779 28.10 -14.96 0.47
CA THR A 779 27.01 -15.72 1.09
C THR A 779 25.77 -14.85 1.13
N ILE A 780 24.71 -15.31 0.48
CA ILE A 780 23.41 -14.65 0.48
C ILE A 780 22.56 -15.29 1.57
N TYR A 781 21.96 -14.46 2.41
CA TYR A 781 21.00 -14.84 3.43
C TYR A 781 19.62 -14.35 3.03
N ALA A 782 18.61 -15.18 3.22
CA ALA A 782 17.24 -14.87 2.88
C ALA A 782 16.29 -15.34 3.97
N GLN A 783 15.19 -14.62 4.09
CA GLN A 783 14.08 -14.97 4.97
C GLN A 783 12.79 -14.56 4.30
N ILE A 784 11.73 -15.31 4.56
CA ILE A 784 10.39 -15.03 4.06
C ILE A 784 9.44 -14.89 5.25
N ALA A 785 8.36 -14.15 5.07
CA ALA A 785 7.36 -13.99 6.11
C ALA A 785 5.96 -13.82 5.54
N THR A 786 4.98 -14.05 6.41
CA THR A 786 3.61 -13.58 6.28
C THR A 786 3.40 -12.39 7.22
N ASP A 787 2.17 -11.90 7.30
CA ASP A 787 1.74 -10.91 8.30
C ASP A 787 1.88 -11.44 9.74
N ASP A 788 1.79 -12.76 9.93
CA ASP A 788 1.65 -13.39 11.25
C ASP A 788 2.82 -14.31 11.64
N ALA A 789 3.78 -14.56 10.74
CA ALA A 789 4.91 -15.46 11.00
C ALA A 789 6.10 -15.16 10.10
N GLU A 790 7.31 -15.39 10.61
CA GLU A 790 8.55 -15.37 9.84
C GLU A 790 9.12 -16.79 9.72
N SER A 791 9.76 -17.09 8.59
CA SER A 791 10.55 -18.31 8.46
C SER A 791 11.86 -18.21 9.24
N GLY A 792 12.58 -19.34 9.37
CA GLY A 792 14.01 -19.27 9.66
C GLY A 792 14.78 -18.58 8.53
N ILE A 793 15.98 -18.09 8.85
CA ILE A 793 16.93 -17.55 7.86
C ILE A 793 17.64 -18.73 7.20
N VAL A 794 17.70 -18.73 5.87
CA VAL A 794 18.43 -19.71 5.07
C VAL A 794 19.50 -18.97 4.26
N SER A 795 20.59 -19.67 3.93
CA SER A 795 21.68 -19.11 3.14
C SER A 795 22.20 -20.04 2.07
N ALA A 796 22.77 -19.47 1.02
CA ALA A 796 23.57 -20.17 0.02
C ALA A 796 24.82 -19.34 -0.31
N GLY A 797 25.91 -20.04 -0.64
CA GLY A 797 27.18 -19.43 -1.04
C GLY A 797 27.40 -19.47 -2.55
N ILE A 798 28.16 -18.53 -3.07
CA ILE A 798 28.66 -18.52 -4.47
C ILE A 798 30.05 -17.88 -4.53
N SER A 799 30.95 -18.48 -5.30
CA SER A 799 32.28 -17.92 -5.55
C SER A 799 32.21 -16.84 -6.63
N TYR A 800 32.47 -15.58 -6.26
CA TYR A 800 32.43 -14.46 -7.19
C TYR A 800 33.86 -14.17 -7.69
N GLY A 801 34.23 -14.69 -8.87
CA GLY A 801 35.51 -14.38 -9.55
C GLY A 801 36.67 -15.39 -9.43
N GLY A 802 36.43 -16.71 -9.40
CA GLY A 802 37.39 -17.77 -9.04
C GLY A 802 38.63 -18.05 -9.92
N ILE A 803 38.91 -17.32 -11.00
CA ILE A 803 40.08 -17.56 -11.90
C ILE A 803 40.72 -16.22 -12.27
N ILE A 804 42.05 -16.09 -12.14
CA ILE A 804 42.77 -14.89 -12.57
C ILE A 804 42.76 -14.82 -14.10
N GLN A 805 42.11 -13.80 -14.64
CA GLN A 805 42.13 -13.50 -16.07
C GLN A 805 43.34 -12.62 -16.39
N PHE A 806 44.33 -13.18 -17.09
CA PHE A 806 45.49 -12.43 -17.56
C PHE A 806 45.17 -11.71 -18.87
N ALA A 807 45.37 -10.39 -18.90
CA ALA A 807 45.27 -9.60 -20.13
C ALA A 807 46.33 -10.01 -21.17
N ASP A 808 47.51 -10.41 -20.70
CA ASP A 808 48.63 -10.84 -21.54
C ASP A 808 48.75 -12.37 -21.56
N ALA A 809 48.56 -12.95 -22.74
CA ALA A 809 48.57 -14.40 -22.92
C ALA A 809 49.96 -15.03 -22.66
N GLU A 810 51.05 -14.29 -22.87
CA GLU A 810 52.40 -14.78 -22.60
C GLU A 810 52.70 -14.75 -21.10
N VAL A 811 52.18 -13.75 -20.37
CA VAL A 811 52.21 -13.75 -18.90
C VAL A 811 51.44 -14.95 -18.35
N LYS A 812 50.22 -15.22 -18.85
CA LYS A 812 49.45 -16.42 -18.47
C LYS A 812 50.28 -17.69 -18.70
N ARG A 813 50.85 -17.84 -19.89
CA ARG A 813 51.63 -19.02 -20.26
C ARG A 813 52.80 -19.27 -19.30
N VAL A 814 53.51 -18.22 -18.91
CA VAL A 814 54.63 -18.33 -17.96
C VAL A 814 54.13 -18.60 -16.54
N CYS A 815 53.06 -17.96 -16.09
CA CYS A 815 52.50 -18.17 -14.74
C CYS A 815 51.99 -19.61 -14.57
N VAL A 816 51.14 -20.08 -15.50
CA VAL A 816 50.64 -21.46 -15.52
C VAL A 816 51.80 -22.46 -15.52
N ALA A 817 52.81 -22.26 -16.39
CA ALA A 817 53.95 -23.16 -16.46
C ALA A 817 54.79 -23.27 -15.16
N ASN A 818 54.65 -22.33 -14.21
CA ASN A 818 55.46 -22.29 -13.00
C ASN A 818 54.64 -22.47 -11.71
N TRP A 819 53.35 -22.13 -11.71
CA TRP A 819 52.56 -22.00 -10.48
C TRP A 819 51.16 -22.63 -10.54
N ASP A 820 50.76 -23.23 -11.66
CA ASP A 820 49.59 -24.11 -11.73
C ASP A 820 49.94 -25.43 -11.00
N THR A 821 49.32 -25.64 -9.85
CA THR A 821 49.62 -26.77 -8.95
C THR A 821 48.64 -27.92 -9.09
N ASP A 822 47.43 -27.66 -9.55
CA ASP A 822 46.40 -28.68 -9.76
C ASP A 822 46.33 -29.18 -11.22
N GLY A 823 46.99 -28.48 -12.14
CA GLY A 823 47.19 -28.87 -13.53
C GLY A 823 45.98 -28.59 -14.42
N ASP A 824 45.09 -27.68 -14.03
CA ASP A 824 43.89 -27.32 -14.78
C ASP A 824 44.16 -26.35 -15.95
N GLY A 825 45.38 -25.82 -16.06
CA GLY A 825 45.80 -24.90 -17.11
C GLY A 825 45.46 -23.43 -16.83
N GLU A 826 44.98 -23.11 -15.63
CA GLU A 826 44.66 -21.78 -15.14
C GLU A 826 45.52 -21.42 -13.92
N ILE A 827 45.35 -20.21 -13.40
CA ILE A 827 45.90 -19.82 -12.08
C ILE A 827 44.75 -19.34 -11.21
N SER A 828 44.47 -20.10 -10.15
CA SER A 828 43.54 -19.71 -9.11
C SER A 828 44.14 -18.65 -8.19
N ILE A 829 43.29 -17.96 -7.42
CA ILE A 829 43.74 -17.02 -6.39
C ILE A 829 44.56 -17.74 -5.30
N ALA A 830 44.24 -19.00 -4.99
CA ALA A 830 44.97 -19.79 -4.01
C ALA A 830 46.41 -20.08 -4.47
N GLU A 831 46.58 -20.41 -5.75
CA GLU A 831 47.88 -20.65 -6.35
C GLU A 831 48.70 -19.37 -6.43
N ALA A 832 48.10 -18.27 -6.88
CA ALA A 832 48.75 -16.96 -6.89
C ALA A 832 49.18 -16.51 -5.48
N ALA A 833 48.33 -16.72 -4.46
CA ALA A 833 48.65 -16.42 -3.07
C ALA A 833 49.77 -17.31 -2.49
N ALA A 834 50.01 -18.49 -3.05
CA ALA A 834 51.08 -19.39 -2.61
C ALA A 834 52.47 -18.99 -3.16
N VAL A 835 52.53 -18.14 -4.19
CA VAL A 835 53.79 -17.68 -4.78
C VAL A 835 54.43 -16.64 -3.88
N THR A 836 55.57 -16.99 -3.27
CA THR A 836 56.31 -16.10 -2.36
C THR A 836 57.47 -15.37 -3.04
N THR A 837 57.89 -15.79 -4.23
CA THR A 837 59.00 -15.17 -4.98
C THR A 837 58.82 -15.31 -6.48
N ILE A 838 59.07 -14.23 -7.25
CA ILE A 838 59.26 -14.30 -8.70
C ILE A 838 60.72 -14.72 -8.98
N PRO A 839 60.98 -15.91 -9.55
CA PRO A 839 62.34 -16.46 -9.67
C PRO A 839 63.26 -15.70 -10.63
N ASN A 840 64.56 -15.96 -10.48
CA ASN A 840 65.60 -15.36 -11.33
C ASN A 840 65.35 -15.69 -12.81
N ASN A 841 65.47 -14.67 -13.67
CA ASN A 841 65.37 -14.78 -15.13
C ASN A 841 64.03 -15.29 -15.70
N ILE A 842 62.96 -15.43 -14.91
CA ILE A 842 61.72 -16.10 -15.37
C ILE A 842 61.05 -15.43 -16.58
N PHE A 843 61.10 -14.09 -16.70
CA PHE A 843 60.63 -13.33 -17.85
C PHE A 843 61.78 -12.72 -18.68
N LYS A 844 63.04 -13.06 -18.41
CA LYS A 844 64.20 -12.42 -19.04
C LYS A 844 64.19 -12.52 -20.57
N GLY A 845 64.32 -11.38 -21.23
CA GLY A 845 64.36 -11.21 -22.68
C GLY A 845 63.00 -11.40 -23.35
N ASN A 846 61.91 -11.48 -22.57
CA ASN A 846 60.58 -11.68 -23.12
C ASN A 846 60.08 -10.38 -23.78
N ALA A 847 60.08 -10.36 -25.11
CA ALA A 847 59.65 -9.22 -25.91
C ALA A 847 58.15 -9.21 -26.23
N LEU A 848 57.37 -10.17 -25.70
CA LEU A 848 55.94 -10.32 -25.95
C LEU A 848 55.06 -9.86 -24.78
N ILE A 849 55.61 -9.79 -23.56
CA ILE A 849 54.83 -9.31 -22.41
C ILE A 849 54.64 -7.80 -22.48
N ALA A 850 53.41 -7.36 -22.64
CA ALA A 850 53.00 -5.96 -22.69
C ALA A 850 52.53 -5.43 -21.33
N SER A 851 51.90 -6.27 -20.51
CA SER A 851 51.40 -5.90 -19.18
C SER A 851 51.41 -7.07 -18.20
N PHE A 852 51.69 -6.79 -16.93
CA PHE A 852 51.47 -7.76 -15.84
C PHE A 852 50.80 -7.08 -14.64
N ASP A 853 49.59 -6.58 -14.85
CA ASP A 853 48.80 -5.91 -13.80
C ASP A 853 48.16 -6.88 -12.81
N GLU A 854 48.05 -8.15 -13.20
CA GLU A 854 47.51 -9.23 -12.37
C GLU A 854 48.49 -9.66 -11.26
N LEU A 855 49.75 -9.22 -11.32
CA LEU A 855 50.76 -9.53 -10.30
C LEU A 855 50.31 -9.04 -8.90
N LYS A 856 49.43 -8.03 -8.82
CA LYS A 856 48.84 -7.54 -7.56
C LYS A 856 48.00 -8.59 -6.82
N PHE A 857 47.53 -9.63 -7.51
CA PHE A 857 46.76 -10.73 -6.90
C PHE A 857 47.65 -11.82 -6.29
N PHE A 858 48.97 -11.75 -6.47
CA PHE A 858 49.94 -12.67 -5.89
C PHE A 858 50.22 -12.24 -4.44
N THR A 859 49.20 -12.32 -3.59
CA THR A 859 49.19 -11.69 -2.26
C THR A 859 50.20 -12.29 -1.28
N GLY A 860 50.78 -13.48 -1.56
CA GLY A 860 51.89 -14.04 -0.80
C GLY A 860 53.28 -13.62 -1.28
N LEU A 861 53.39 -12.81 -2.34
CA LEU A 861 54.66 -12.49 -2.98
C LEU A 861 55.49 -11.50 -2.16
N VAL A 862 56.62 -11.95 -1.62
CA VAL A 862 57.51 -11.15 -0.77
C VAL A 862 58.72 -10.62 -1.54
N SER A 863 59.18 -11.29 -2.61
CA SER A 863 60.37 -10.84 -3.36
C SER A 863 60.31 -11.08 -4.87
N ILE A 864 60.95 -10.19 -5.63
CA ILE A 864 61.26 -10.37 -7.05
C ILE A 864 62.77 -10.58 -7.17
N ALA A 865 63.21 -11.68 -7.77
CA ALA A 865 64.61 -12.05 -7.82
C ALA A 865 65.40 -11.32 -8.93
N ASP A 866 66.72 -11.54 -8.97
CA ASP A 866 67.62 -10.86 -9.90
C ASP A 866 67.28 -11.17 -11.37
N ASN A 867 67.31 -10.14 -12.22
CA ASN A 867 67.02 -10.23 -13.65
C ASN A 867 65.64 -10.81 -14.02
N ALA A 868 64.66 -10.86 -13.10
CA ALA A 868 63.36 -11.50 -13.32
C ALA A 868 62.65 -11.03 -14.61
N PHE A 869 62.65 -9.73 -14.88
CA PHE A 869 62.06 -9.06 -16.06
C PHE A 869 63.12 -8.39 -16.94
N GLN A 870 64.38 -8.84 -16.89
CA GLN A 870 65.45 -8.18 -17.62
C GLN A 870 65.18 -8.17 -19.13
N SER A 871 65.28 -7.02 -19.78
CA SER A 871 65.06 -6.82 -21.23
C SER A 871 63.64 -7.18 -21.70
N CYS A 872 62.62 -7.03 -20.86
CA CYS A 872 61.23 -7.07 -21.27
C CYS A 872 60.84 -5.77 -21.97
N ILE A 873 61.32 -5.61 -23.21
CA ILE A 873 61.26 -4.33 -23.93
C ILE A 873 59.84 -3.85 -24.25
N ALA A 874 58.85 -4.76 -24.25
CA ALA A 874 57.44 -4.46 -24.52
C ALA A 874 56.62 -4.17 -23.26
N LEU A 875 57.15 -4.45 -22.05
CA LEU A 875 56.40 -4.31 -20.80
C LEU A 875 56.11 -2.83 -20.53
N GLU A 876 54.84 -2.43 -20.59
CA GLU A 876 54.37 -1.07 -20.39
C GLU A 876 54.00 -0.79 -18.94
N ASN A 877 53.29 -1.74 -18.31
CA ASN A 877 52.75 -1.61 -16.96
C ASN A 877 52.89 -2.90 -16.14
N ILE A 878 53.11 -2.74 -14.84
CA ILE A 878 53.15 -3.82 -13.86
C ILE A 878 52.61 -3.29 -12.52
N SER A 879 51.73 -4.06 -11.89
CA SER A 879 51.12 -3.70 -10.61
C SER A 879 51.58 -4.65 -9.52
N PHE A 880 52.32 -4.16 -8.53
CA PHE A 880 52.84 -4.98 -7.43
C PHE A 880 51.78 -5.26 -6.36
N PRO A 881 51.84 -6.41 -5.67
CA PRO A 881 51.01 -6.68 -4.50
C PRO A 881 51.55 -5.92 -3.28
N ASP A 882 50.67 -5.60 -2.34
CA ASP A 882 51.02 -4.85 -1.11
C ASP A 882 52.04 -5.59 -0.21
N SER A 883 52.16 -6.91 -0.35
CA SER A 883 53.07 -7.77 0.42
C SER A 883 54.50 -7.79 -0.10
N LEU A 884 54.80 -7.14 -1.23
CA LEU A 884 56.14 -7.18 -1.83
C LEU A 884 57.13 -6.33 -1.01
N GLU A 885 58.18 -6.97 -0.48
CA GLU A 885 59.18 -6.35 0.40
C GLU A 885 60.51 -6.05 -0.30
N SER A 886 60.86 -6.79 -1.36
CA SER A 886 62.18 -6.65 -2.01
C SER A 886 62.22 -6.89 -3.52
N ILE A 887 63.05 -6.11 -4.23
CA ILE A 887 63.31 -6.24 -5.68
C ILE A 887 64.80 -6.42 -5.96
N GLY A 888 65.12 -7.50 -6.68
CA GLY A 888 66.45 -8.00 -6.99
C GLY A 888 67.24 -7.15 -7.99
N GLN A 889 68.55 -7.40 -8.07
CA GLN A 889 69.47 -6.65 -8.92
C GLN A 889 69.07 -6.80 -10.40
N GLN A 890 69.03 -5.69 -11.13
CA GLN A 890 68.69 -5.65 -12.56
C GLN A 890 67.31 -6.27 -12.91
N ALA A 891 66.38 -6.38 -11.94
CA ALA A 891 65.10 -7.04 -12.17
C ALA A 891 64.33 -6.50 -13.38
N PHE A 892 64.37 -5.19 -13.65
CA PHE A 892 63.74 -4.53 -14.80
C PHE A 892 64.76 -3.84 -15.73
N TYR A 893 66.01 -4.32 -15.75
CA TYR A 893 67.04 -3.73 -16.62
C TYR A 893 66.60 -3.74 -18.08
N ASN A 894 66.68 -2.61 -18.77
CA ASN A 894 66.36 -2.44 -20.18
C ASN A 894 64.89 -2.76 -20.55
N CYS A 895 63.94 -2.60 -19.61
CA CYS A 895 62.50 -2.56 -19.91
C CYS A 895 62.15 -1.18 -20.49
N THR A 896 62.38 -1.00 -21.79
CA THR A 896 62.34 0.31 -22.44
C THR A 896 60.95 0.94 -22.51
N SER A 897 59.88 0.13 -22.51
CA SER A 897 58.49 0.60 -22.56
C SER A 897 57.84 0.81 -21.19
N LEU A 898 58.51 0.44 -20.09
CA LEU A 898 57.92 0.51 -18.75
C LEU A 898 57.71 1.98 -18.36
N ALA A 899 56.44 2.40 -18.36
CA ALA A 899 56.07 3.81 -18.25
C ALA A 899 55.80 4.23 -16.81
N THR A 900 55.27 3.31 -15.99
CA THR A 900 54.89 3.57 -14.60
C THR A 900 55.33 2.45 -13.68
N VAL A 901 55.68 2.81 -12.44
CA VAL A 901 55.97 1.86 -11.36
C VAL A 901 55.46 2.45 -10.05
N ASN A 902 54.56 1.74 -9.38
CA ASN A 902 54.04 2.10 -8.07
C ASN A 902 54.52 1.06 -7.06
N PHE A 903 55.24 1.50 -6.03
CA PHE A 903 55.76 0.61 -5.00
C PHE A 903 54.80 0.51 -3.82
N PRO A 904 54.69 -0.67 -3.16
CA PRO A 904 54.02 -0.82 -1.88
C PRO A 904 54.62 0.08 -0.79
N GLU A 905 53.80 0.47 0.18
CA GLU A 905 54.21 1.35 1.29
C GLU A 905 55.27 0.72 2.21
N HIS A 906 55.35 -0.62 2.27
CA HIS A 906 56.24 -1.36 3.16
C HIS A 906 57.51 -1.91 2.48
N MET A 907 57.82 -1.48 1.26
CA MET A 907 58.98 -1.96 0.50
C MET A 907 60.31 -1.65 1.24
N ALA A 908 61.04 -2.69 1.62
CA ALA A 908 62.25 -2.60 2.44
C ALA A 908 63.54 -2.53 1.60
N GLU A 909 63.58 -3.18 0.42
CA GLU A 909 64.79 -3.27 -0.38
C GLU A 909 64.54 -3.11 -1.89
N ILE A 910 65.24 -2.17 -2.53
CA ILE A 910 65.35 -2.07 -3.98
C ILE A 910 66.84 -2.13 -4.33
N LYS A 911 67.28 -3.18 -5.03
CA LYS A 911 68.69 -3.39 -5.36
C LYS A 911 69.20 -2.45 -6.47
N ILE A 912 70.51 -2.50 -6.68
CA ILE A 912 71.20 -1.69 -7.70
C ILE A 912 70.71 -2.01 -9.11
N HIS A 913 70.57 -0.96 -9.93
CA HIS A 913 70.23 -1.04 -11.36
C HIS A 913 68.89 -1.70 -11.70
N VAL A 914 67.93 -1.76 -10.76
CA VAL A 914 66.60 -2.35 -11.00
C VAL A 914 65.93 -1.79 -12.26
N PHE A 915 65.95 -0.48 -12.48
CA PHE A 915 65.33 0.20 -13.63
C PHE A 915 66.38 0.81 -14.59
N TRP A 916 67.56 0.20 -14.67
CA TRP A 916 68.60 0.71 -15.55
C TRP A 916 68.17 0.63 -17.03
N LYS A 917 68.21 1.74 -17.78
CA LYS A 917 67.73 1.88 -19.17
C LYS A 917 66.21 1.73 -19.38
N CYS A 918 65.40 1.95 -18.35
CA CYS A 918 63.95 2.12 -18.52
C CYS A 918 63.62 3.48 -19.15
N ALA A 919 63.58 3.56 -20.48
CA ALA A 919 63.51 4.82 -21.23
C ALA A 919 62.13 5.50 -21.20
N ALA A 920 61.04 4.75 -21.02
CA ALA A 920 59.69 5.31 -20.94
C ALA A 920 59.29 5.79 -19.54
N LEU A 921 60.01 5.39 -18.49
CA LEU A 921 59.66 5.71 -17.11
C LEU A 921 59.80 7.22 -16.87
N LYS A 922 58.71 7.89 -16.46
CA LYS A 922 58.70 9.36 -16.35
C LYS A 922 58.81 9.89 -14.93
N ILE A 923 58.00 9.35 -14.03
CA ILE A 923 57.94 9.81 -12.65
C ILE A 923 58.14 8.61 -11.75
N VAL A 924 59.08 8.71 -10.81
CA VAL A 924 59.34 7.65 -9.85
C VAL A 924 59.22 8.19 -8.43
N ARG A 925 58.36 7.57 -7.64
CA ARG A 925 58.24 7.81 -6.20
C ARG A 925 58.84 6.62 -5.49
N LEU A 926 60.03 6.78 -4.91
CA LEU A 926 60.66 5.69 -4.16
C LEU A 926 59.90 5.48 -2.84
N PRO A 927 59.71 4.22 -2.41
CA PRO A 927 58.98 3.89 -1.19
C PRO A 927 59.83 4.18 0.05
N ASP A 928 59.16 4.60 1.13
CA ASP A 928 59.80 4.81 2.42
C ASP A 928 60.24 3.47 3.02
N GLY A 929 61.38 3.45 3.71
CA GLY A 929 61.99 2.25 4.28
C GLY A 929 63.28 1.77 3.61
N ILE A 930 63.56 2.19 2.37
CA ILE A 930 64.81 1.81 1.69
C ILE A 930 66.01 2.68 2.16
N PRO A 931 67.20 2.11 2.42
CA PRO A 931 68.34 2.86 2.96
C PRO A 931 69.18 3.58 1.89
N THR A 932 69.15 3.11 0.64
CA THR A 932 69.94 3.62 -0.49
C THR A 932 69.11 3.68 -1.76
N ALA A 933 69.17 4.80 -2.48
CA ALA A 933 68.59 4.92 -3.81
C ALA A 933 69.68 4.72 -4.87
N ASN A 934 69.64 3.59 -5.59
CA ASN A 934 70.64 3.24 -6.63
C ASN A 934 70.07 2.47 -7.83
N CYS A 935 68.76 2.62 -8.07
CA CYS A 935 68.00 1.79 -9.01
C CYS A 935 67.78 2.42 -10.40
N LEU A 936 68.11 3.70 -10.62
CA LEU A 936 67.61 4.50 -11.75
C LEU A 936 68.65 4.91 -12.81
N TYR A 937 69.82 4.25 -12.87
CA TYR A 937 70.89 4.58 -13.82
C TYR A 937 70.41 4.63 -15.29
N GLN A 938 70.80 5.64 -16.08
CA GLN A 938 70.38 5.82 -17.50
C GLN A 938 68.86 5.63 -17.76
N SER A 939 68.00 5.96 -16.80
CA SER A 939 66.54 5.84 -16.97
C SER A 939 65.95 7.09 -17.61
N GLY A 940 64.76 6.98 -18.19
CA GLY A 940 64.05 8.07 -18.86
C GLY A 940 63.35 9.07 -17.94
N ILE A 941 63.62 8.98 -16.63
CA ILE A 941 62.91 9.72 -15.59
C ILE A 941 63.03 11.23 -15.82
N GLU A 942 61.91 11.91 -15.60
CA GLU A 942 61.80 13.37 -15.60
C GLU A 942 61.75 13.90 -14.16
N GLU A 943 61.08 13.17 -13.26
CA GLU A 943 60.98 13.54 -11.84
C GLU A 943 61.22 12.32 -10.94
N VAL A 944 61.95 12.53 -9.84
CA VAL A 944 62.12 11.52 -8.80
C VAL A 944 61.90 12.10 -7.41
N TYR A 945 61.13 11.35 -6.62
CA TYR A 945 60.84 11.63 -5.21
C TYR A 945 61.55 10.58 -4.36
N ILE A 946 62.47 11.03 -3.52
CA ILE A 946 63.31 10.19 -2.64
C ILE A 946 62.85 10.43 -1.20
N PRO A 947 62.37 9.41 -0.47
CA PRO A 947 61.75 9.56 0.83
C PRO A 947 62.76 9.74 1.96
N ASP A 948 62.24 10.01 3.17
CA ASP A 948 63.02 10.35 4.35
C ASP A 948 63.91 9.21 4.84
N SER A 949 63.56 7.94 4.62
CA SER A 949 64.41 6.79 5.00
C SER A 949 65.75 6.73 4.27
N VAL A 950 65.87 7.35 3.09
CA VAL A 950 67.05 7.20 2.23
C VAL A 950 68.22 7.99 2.78
N THR A 951 69.29 7.29 3.15
CA THR A 951 70.51 7.90 3.70
C THR A 951 71.61 8.11 2.67
N THR A 952 71.56 7.41 1.54
CA THR A 952 72.55 7.48 0.46
C THR A 952 71.87 7.46 -0.91
N VAL A 953 72.27 8.36 -1.80
CA VAL A 953 71.90 8.31 -3.23
C VAL A 953 73.15 7.99 -4.05
N SER A 954 73.00 7.10 -5.04
CA SER A 954 74.08 6.74 -5.97
C SER A 954 73.54 6.29 -7.31
N HIS A 955 74.36 6.33 -8.36
CA HIS A 955 74.01 5.77 -9.68
C HIS A 955 72.74 6.37 -10.32
N PHE A 956 72.39 7.63 -10.01
CA PHE A 956 71.46 8.42 -10.83
C PHE A 956 72.33 9.18 -11.83
N THR A 957 72.84 8.48 -12.83
CA THR A 957 73.81 9.02 -13.77
C THR A 957 73.25 8.84 -15.17
N GLU A 958 73.38 9.86 -16.01
CA GLU A 958 72.88 9.90 -17.38
C GLU A 958 71.36 9.70 -17.51
N CYS A 959 70.59 10.15 -16.52
CA CYS A 959 69.14 10.31 -16.61
C CYS A 959 68.85 11.61 -17.37
N LEU A 960 69.06 11.59 -18.70
CA LEU A 960 69.12 12.80 -19.53
C LEU A 960 67.86 13.68 -19.49
N SER A 961 66.71 13.11 -19.14
CA SER A 961 65.42 13.79 -19.05
C SER A 961 65.10 14.33 -17.64
N LEU A 962 65.94 14.02 -16.63
CA LEU A 962 65.68 14.33 -15.23
C LEU A 962 65.70 15.84 -15.01
N ARG A 963 64.53 16.44 -14.82
CA ARG A 963 64.36 17.88 -14.61
C ARG A 963 64.17 18.24 -13.14
N LYS A 964 63.65 17.31 -12.33
CA LYS A 964 63.37 17.54 -10.91
C LYS A 964 63.79 16.38 -10.03
N VAL A 965 64.48 16.70 -8.95
CA VAL A 965 64.77 15.77 -7.85
C VAL A 965 64.22 16.37 -6.55
N ASP A 966 63.44 15.60 -5.79
CA ASP A 966 62.95 15.97 -4.45
C ASP A 966 63.43 14.93 -3.45
N ILE A 967 64.28 15.35 -2.51
CA ILE A 967 64.94 14.48 -1.54
C ILE A 967 64.48 14.80 -0.13
N GLY A 968 64.03 13.76 0.57
CA GLY A 968 63.61 13.76 1.95
C GLY A 968 64.68 14.15 2.97
N THR A 969 64.29 14.14 4.24
CA THR A 969 65.06 14.73 5.34
C THR A 969 66.23 13.87 5.83
N GLY A 970 66.21 12.55 5.63
CA GLY A 970 67.18 11.62 6.22
C GLY A 970 68.48 11.40 5.42
N ILE A 971 68.66 12.07 4.29
CA ILE A 971 69.84 11.94 3.44
C ILE A 971 71.15 12.35 4.16
N LYS A 972 72.16 11.49 4.10
CA LYS A 972 73.47 11.69 4.78
C LYS A 972 74.62 11.93 3.80
N THR A 973 74.57 11.32 2.62
CA THR A 973 75.64 11.44 1.61
C THR A 973 75.16 11.13 0.19
N PHE A 974 75.93 11.58 -0.80
CA PHE A 974 75.81 11.15 -2.19
C PHE A 974 77.12 10.51 -2.62
N ASN A 975 77.06 9.40 -3.35
CA ASN A 975 78.26 8.80 -3.91
C ASN A 975 78.83 9.65 -5.06
N GLN A 976 80.11 9.41 -5.38
CA GLN A 976 80.75 10.05 -6.53
C GLN A 976 79.89 9.87 -7.80
N ASN A 977 79.69 10.95 -8.55
CA ASN A 977 78.92 10.99 -9.81
C ASN A 977 77.41 10.72 -9.74
N SER A 978 76.79 10.76 -8.55
CA SER A 978 75.36 10.44 -8.35
C SER A 978 74.34 11.28 -9.12
N PHE A 979 74.74 12.33 -9.84
CA PHE A 979 73.89 13.10 -10.77
C PHE A 979 74.65 13.48 -12.04
N ASN A 980 75.75 12.79 -12.34
CA ASN A 980 76.60 13.12 -13.47
C ASN A 980 75.86 12.81 -14.78
N GLY A 981 75.96 13.70 -15.77
CA GLY A 981 75.26 13.55 -17.05
C GLY A 981 73.77 13.89 -17.03
N ASP A 982 73.17 14.26 -15.90
CA ASP A 982 71.74 14.63 -15.80
C ASP A 982 71.48 16.06 -16.32
N THR A 983 71.75 16.30 -17.59
CA THR A 983 71.86 17.66 -18.17
C THR A 983 70.59 18.49 -18.13
N ALA A 984 69.41 17.86 -17.97
CA ALA A 984 68.12 18.55 -17.92
C ALA A 984 67.73 19.06 -16.51
N LEU A 985 68.54 18.75 -15.48
CA LEU A 985 68.22 19.03 -14.10
C LEU A 985 68.07 20.53 -13.84
N ALA A 986 66.87 20.96 -13.48
CA ALA A 986 66.50 22.36 -13.31
C ALA A 986 66.01 22.68 -11.88
N VAL A 987 65.44 21.69 -11.19
CA VAL A 987 64.92 21.85 -9.83
C VAL A 987 65.50 20.76 -8.94
N PHE A 988 66.22 21.18 -7.89
CA PHE A 988 66.79 20.27 -6.91
C PHE A 988 66.27 20.65 -5.53
N ILE A 989 65.35 19.87 -4.99
CA ILE A 989 64.77 20.07 -3.67
C ILE A 989 65.45 19.13 -2.68
N MET A 990 65.94 19.71 -1.59
CA MET A 990 66.64 19.02 -0.54
C MET A 990 65.96 19.39 0.77
N ARG A 991 65.34 18.43 1.47
CA ARG A 991 64.56 18.70 2.69
C ARG A 991 65.35 18.54 3.98
N ALA A 992 66.57 18.00 3.92
CA ALA A 992 67.42 17.86 5.09
C ALA A 992 67.80 19.22 5.68
N MET A 993 67.73 19.33 7.02
CA MET A 993 68.13 20.55 7.74
C MET A 993 69.64 20.76 7.77
N ALA A 994 70.42 19.69 7.60
CA ALA A 994 71.88 19.73 7.58
C ALA A 994 72.40 19.28 6.19
N PRO A 995 73.37 20.01 5.59
CA PRO A 995 73.98 19.61 4.33
C PRO A 995 74.58 18.19 4.42
N PRO A 996 74.25 17.29 3.48
CA PRO A 996 74.87 15.95 3.41
C PRO A 996 76.38 16.02 3.28
N SER A 997 77.07 15.03 3.85
CA SER A 997 78.53 14.92 3.81
C SER A 997 79.06 14.89 2.37
N TYR A 998 80.16 15.60 2.13
CA TYR A 998 80.77 15.68 0.81
C TYR A 998 81.67 14.47 0.55
N ALA A 999 81.28 13.63 -0.40
CA ALA A 999 82.02 12.43 -0.81
C ALA A 999 82.42 12.48 -2.30
N GLY A 1000 82.79 13.65 -2.81
CA GLY A 1000 83.25 13.83 -4.19
C GLY A 1000 82.15 13.81 -5.26
N TRP A 1001 80.88 13.90 -4.86
CA TRP A 1001 79.76 14.05 -5.77
C TRP A 1001 79.71 15.47 -6.37
N THR A 1002 79.09 15.63 -7.54
CA THR A 1002 78.80 16.94 -8.13
C THR A 1002 77.50 16.85 -8.91
N LEU A 1003 76.74 17.95 -8.94
CA LEU A 1003 75.73 18.18 -9.96
C LEU A 1003 76.43 18.36 -11.33
N PRO A 1004 75.71 18.19 -12.46
CA PRO A 1004 76.26 18.44 -13.78
C PRO A 1004 76.93 19.82 -13.86
N ASP A 1005 78.08 19.94 -14.53
CA ASP A 1005 78.73 21.25 -14.71
C ASP A 1005 77.86 22.24 -15.49
N THR A 1006 76.89 21.73 -16.27
CA THR A 1006 75.88 22.51 -16.98
C THR A 1006 74.67 22.89 -16.13
N PHE A 1007 74.64 22.56 -14.83
CA PHE A 1007 73.50 22.83 -13.97
C PHE A 1007 73.22 24.35 -13.87
N THR A 1008 72.09 24.77 -14.42
CA THR A 1008 71.61 26.16 -14.39
C THR A 1008 70.34 26.32 -13.55
N GLY A 1009 69.89 25.25 -12.90
CA GLY A 1009 68.70 25.20 -12.08
C GLY A 1009 68.82 25.90 -10.73
N THR A 1010 67.77 25.73 -9.93
CA THR A 1010 67.67 26.25 -8.56
C THR A 1010 67.71 25.09 -7.57
N ILE A 1011 68.44 25.28 -6.47
CA ILE A 1011 68.51 24.35 -5.35
C ILE A 1011 67.65 24.93 -4.21
N TYR A 1012 66.60 24.22 -3.82
CA TYR A 1012 65.72 24.62 -2.73
C TYR A 1012 66.05 23.79 -1.48
N VAL A 1013 66.29 24.47 -0.35
CA VAL A 1013 66.62 23.88 0.95
C VAL A 1013 65.74 24.50 2.04
N PRO A 1014 65.55 23.89 3.23
CA PRO A 1014 64.75 24.51 4.29
C PRO A 1014 65.23 25.92 4.56
N ASP A 1015 64.30 26.84 4.77
CA ASP A 1015 64.57 28.28 4.85
C ASP A 1015 65.65 28.61 5.88
N GLU A 1016 65.63 27.93 7.02
CA GLU A 1016 66.58 28.10 8.12
C GLU A 1016 67.96 27.48 7.81
N ALA A 1017 68.05 26.57 6.83
CA ALA A 1017 69.27 25.86 6.45
C ALA A 1017 70.02 26.52 5.29
N VAL A 1018 69.44 27.53 4.63
CA VAL A 1018 70.01 28.19 3.43
C VAL A 1018 71.48 28.60 3.61
N ASP A 1019 71.80 29.25 4.73
CA ASP A 1019 73.16 29.72 4.99
C ASP A 1019 74.13 28.55 5.25
N ALA A 1020 73.68 27.49 5.92
CA ALA A 1020 74.48 26.29 6.15
C ALA A 1020 74.83 25.58 4.82
N TYR A 1021 73.87 25.47 3.90
CA TYR A 1021 74.09 24.90 2.57
C TYR A 1021 75.02 25.76 1.70
N LYS A 1022 74.95 27.09 1.79
CA LYS A 1022 75.81 27.99 0.98
C LYS A 1022 77.30 27.90 1.31
N VAL A 1023 77.67 27.47 2.51
CA VAL A 1023 79.07 27.35 2.94
C VAL A 1023 79.59 25.91 2.95
N ALA A 1024 78.70 24.91 2.90
CA ALA A 1024 79.07 23.51 2.97
C ALA A 1024 79.87 23.02 1.76
N ASP A 1025 80.82 22.10 1.99
CA ASP A 1025 81.58 21.44 0.93
C ASP A 1025 80.63 20.69 -0.04
N GLY A 1026 80.93 20.75 -1.33
CA GLY A 1026 80.05 20.24 -2.41
C GLY A 1026 78.92 21.19 -2.81
N TRP A 1027 78.33 21.90 -1.85
CA TRP A 1027 77.20 22.82 -2.09
C TRP A 1027 77.62 24.25 -2.39
N ARG A 1028 78.71 24.73 -1.76
CA ARG A 1028 79.20 26.12 -1.90
C ARG A 1028 79.48 26.57 -3.34
N LYS A 1029 79.80 25.63 -4.25
CA LYS A 1029 79.96 25.89 -5.69
C LYS A 1029 78.69 26.50 -6.29
N TRP A 1030 77.53 26.19 -5.70
CA TRP A 1030 76.21 26.59 -6.16
C TRP A 1030 75.54 27.60 -5.23
N ALA A 1031 76.29 28.29 -4.36
CA ALA A 1031 75.74 29.20 -3.35
C ALA A 1031 74.78 30.27 -3.90
N SER A 1032 75.01 30.76 -5.12
CA SER A 1032 74.13 31.74 -5.78
C SER A 1032 72.80 31.16 -6.27
N ARG A 1033 72.69 29.82 -6.35
CA ARG A 1033 71.52 29.07 -6.81
C ARG A 1033 70.74 28.43 -5.66
N ILE A 1034 71.23 28.53 -4.42
CA ILE A 1034 70.55 28.00 -3.24
C ILE A 1034 69.52 29.02 -2.73
N LYS A 1035 68.26 28.58 -2.65
CA LYS A 1035 67.09 29.36 -2.29
C LYS A 1035 66.30 28.71 -1.14
N PRO A 1036 65.56 29.50 -0.35
CA PRO A 1036 64.60 28.99 0.64
C PRO A 1036 63.54 28.11 -0.04
N LEU A 1037 63.17 27.00 0.60
CA LEU A 1037 62.15 26.08 0.11
C LEU A 1037 60.78 26.75 0.01
N SER A 1038 60.51 27.74 0.86
CA SER A 1038 59.30 28.56 0.75
C SER A 1038 59.16 29.26 -0.60
N GLU A 1039 60.27 29.62 -1.29
CA GLU A 1039 60.23 30.23 -2.63
C GLU A 1039 59.73 29.25 -3.71
N TYR A 1040 59.76 27.93 -3.46
CA TYR A 1040 59.26 26.92 -4.39
C TYR A 1040 57.81 26.52 -4.09
N ILE A 1041 57.41 26.53 -2.80
CA ILE A 1041 56.08 26.13 -2.36
C ILE A 1041 55.05 27.24 -2.60
N ALA A 1042 55.48 28.51 -2.54
CA ALA A 1042 54.67 29.68 -2.89
C ALA A 1042 54.55 29.86 -4.42
#